data_AF-A0A851GP46-F1
#
_entry.id   AF-A0A851GP46-F1
#
_cell.length_a   1.000
_cell.length_b   1.000
_cell.length_c   1.000
_cell.angle_alpha   90.00
_cell.angle_beta   90.00
_cell.angle_gamma   90.00
#
_symmetry.space_group_name_H-M   'P 1'
#
loop_
_entity.id
_entity.type
_entity.pdbx_description
1 polymer ?
#
loop_
_entity_poly.entity_id
_entity_poly.type
_entity_poly.pdbx_seq_one_letter_code
_entity_poly.pdbx_strand_id
1 'polypeptide(L)'
;MKTPLFICAAATLGLLLTSPVHAKGKNSPTSLRAAIEDLQMKYGDRYPQAKAYLKELDQKANQSGENFQKLQQRALRAHPLLTNTPVLFVERAQYLSDHHNTETIFQTDEVCTHKYRPSGPMKLLDVATGKTKVLLDPGKDGSIRDPEVHPDGTRVIFSMRKNIQDDYHIYEISSKGSGLKQLTSAKGVADFDPCYLPDGSIVFSSTREPKFCGCNRHIMANLFRMEADGANIHQIGKSTLFEGQSSVMPDGRILYNRWEYVDRNFGDAQGLWTVNPDGTNHAVYWGNNTASPGGVLDARMIPGTNLTLCTFSSCHDVPWGAMAIIDRNLGVDGRKSVVRTWPADAINLVDKGNFDTFKRVNPKYEDPFPLSETTFLVSRMTQTKGKKGRPMGIFLVDTFGNEILLHSEGRGCYEPMPVTTSKPAPVKPITRDYKPNGTGTFYVQNVYIGTHMQGVAPGEIKYLRVVEAPEKRTWINNPWSGQGTQWPAMNWHNFQNKRILGTVPVEEDGSVHFECPADTFVFFQLLDKDKMMIHSMRSGTSIQSGETQGCVGCHEDRNSAVPLNTQKQPLAMKRAASKLSGWKGKPREFSYQGEVQPVFDQHCVSCHDYGKPAGQKLNLASDRTLVFNASYIDLWSKGYVNAIGAGPAAIQQARSWGAANSRLVKALTVDHQNIPEHKDVRLKRDELEKITTWLDLNAPYYPTFQSAHPEGLAGRSPLTPAEVGKLGKLTKTRFVTGHNHRQGAQISFERPELSPCLSKLDPKSKEYRVALALINEGKKRLTQTPRGDMPGFKPSDRDLKRLKKYTDRKKIEEANRKAIQEGNKRYDRDFQ
;
A
#
# COMPACT_ATOMS: atom_id res chain seq x y z
N MET A 1 28.90 -26.90 46.03
CA MET A 1 28.78 -26.68 44.56
C MET A 1 27.33 -26.30 44.27
N LYS A 2 27.06 -25.03 43.96
CA LYS A 2 25.72 -24.53 43.61
C LYS A 2 25.84 -23.67 42.36
N THR A 3 25.25 -24.13 41.27
CA THR A 3 25.12 -23.46 39.97
C THR A 3 24.02 -22.38 40.06
N PRO A 4 24.20 -21.15 39.59
CA PRO A 4 23.18 -20.12 39.67
C PRO A 4 22.18 -20.22 38.50
N LEU A 5 20.93 -19.96 38.83
CA LEU A 5 19.74 -20.01 37.99
C LEU A 5 19.63 -18.72 37.13
N PHE A 6 19.81 -18.84 35.82
CA PHE A 6 19.78 -17.72 34.85
C PHE A 6 18.39 -17.46 34.23
N ILE A 7 17.30 -17.56 35.01
CA ILE A 7 15.92 -17.49 34.46
C ILE A 7 15.18 -16.18 34.78
N CYS A 8 15.73 -15.26 35.57
CA CYS A 8 14.97 -14.09 36.08
C CYS A 8 15.07 -12.76 35.29
N ALA A 9 15.75 -12.69 34.14
CA ALA A 9 15.92 -11.40 33.43
C ALA A 9 14.85 -11.12 32.35
N ALA A 10 14.37 -12.14 31.64
CA ALA A 10 13.45 -11.97 30.51
C ALA A 10 12.01 -11.64 30.96
N ALA A 11 11.54 -12.22 32.07
CA ALA A 11 10.19 -12.00 32.58
C ALA A 11 9.98 -10.57 33.13
N THR A 12 11.01 -9.98 33.73
CA THR A 12 10.97 -8.63 34.33
C THR A 12 11.04 -7.53 33.25
N LEU A 13 11.73 -7.80 32.13
CA LEU A 13 11.81 -6.88 30.98
C LEU A 13 10.48 -6.78 30.22
N GLY A 14 9.76 -7.91 30.10
CA GLY A 14 8.39 -7.93 29.58
C GLY A 14 7.46 -7.02 30.39
N LEU A 15 7.53 -7.08 31.71
CA LEU A 15 6.70 -6.24 32.59
C LEU A 15 6.99 -4.73 32.46
N LEU A 16 8.22 -4.29 32.21
CA LEU A 16 8.56 -2.86 32.04
C LEU A 16 8.03 -2.27 30.72
N LEU A 17 7.91 -3.10 29.68
CA LEU A 17 7.42 -2.70 28.37
C LEU A 17 5.89 -2.84 28.25
N THR A 18 5.27 -3.80 28.95
CA THR A 18 3.82 -4.07 28.89
C THR A 18 3.02 -3.45 30.05
N SER A 19 3.66 -3.03 31.14
CA SER A 19 2.94 -2.30 32.18
C SER A 19 2.50 -0.96 31.61
N PRO A 20 1.23 -0.56 31.78
CA PRO A 20 0.87 0.83 31.62
C PRO A 20 1.61 1.56 32.75
N VAL A 21 2.83 2.02 32.50
CA VAL A 21 3.40 3.13 33.27
C VAL A 21 2.63 4.38 32.81
N HIS A 22 1.32 4.37 33.07
CA HIS A 22 0.58 5.57 33.30
C HIS A 22 1.11 6.12 34.63
N ALA A 23 1.49 7.39 34.61
CA ALA A 23 1.62 8.24 35.80
C ALA A 23 2.89 8.15 36.66
N LYS A 24 4.08 8.07 36.05
CA LYS A 24 5.24 8.83 36.57
C LYS A 24 5.45 9.96 35.57
N GLY A 25 4.94 11.16 35.88
CA GLY A 25 4.64 12.24 34.92
C GLY A 25 5.67 12.45 33.80
N LYS A 26 5.20 12.86 32.62
CA LYS A 26 6.07 13.21 31.49
C LYS A 26 7.10 14.25 31.91
N ASN A 27 8.38 14.00 31.67
CA ASN A 27 9.49 14.86 32.10
C ASN A 27 9.41 15.20 33.60
N SER A 28 9.34 14.17 34.46
CA SER A 28 9.26 14.32 35.91
C SER A 28 10.53 13.84 36.62
N PRO A 29 10.74 14.23 37.89
CA PRO A 29 11.81 13.65 38.71
C PRO A 29 11.76 12.11 38.75
N THR A 30 10.56 11.54 38.78
CA THR A 30 10.39 10.09 38.84
C THR A 30 10.76 9.40 37.53
N SER A 31 10.45 9.99 36.37
CA SER A 31 10.89 9.45 35.08
C SER A 31 12.41 9.57 34.92
N LEU A 32 13.00 10.70 35.36
CA LEU A 32 14.44 10.91 35.27
C LEU A 32 15.21 9.94 36.18
N ARG A 33 14.75 9.71 37.41
CA ARG A 33 15.35 8.74 38.34
C ARG A 33 15.41 7.35 37.70
N ALA A 34 14.29 6.88 37.15
CA ALA A 34 14.22 5.56 36.52
C ALA A 34 15.19 5.43 35.34
N ALA A 35 15.33 6.47 34.51
CA ALA A 35 16.30 6.49 33.43
C ALA A 35 17.76 6.45 33.95
N ILE A 36 18.11 7.22 34.97
CA ILE A 36 19.46 7.22 35.56
C ILE A 36 19.81 5.85 36.16
N GLU A 37 18.86 5.22 36.86
CA GLU A 37 19.03 3.89 37.45
C GLU A 37 19.17 2.81 36.37
N ASP A 38 18.38 2.88 35.28
CA ASP A 38 18.50 1.97 34.12
C ASP A 38 19.88 2.11 33.45
N LEU A 39 20.32 3.35 33.20
CA LEU A 39 21.63 3.63 32.61
C LEU A 39 22.77 3.13 33.52
N GLN A 40 22.67 3.37 34.83
CA GLN A 40 23.67 2.89 35.78
C GLN A 40 23.74 1.37 35.81
N MET A 41 22.59 0.70 35.83
CA MET A 41 22.50 -0.76 35.86
C MET A 41 23.08 -1.39 34.59
N LYS A 42 22.77 -0.85 33.41
CA LYS A 42 23.20 -1.42 32.13
C LYS A 42 24.64 -1.11 31.77
N TYR A 43 25.11 0.09 32.09
CA TYR A 43 26.38 0.59 31.57
C TYR A 43 27.46 0.78 32.64
N GLY A 44 27.12 0.77 33.93
CA GLY A 44 28.06 0.84 35.04
C GLY A 44 29.06 2.00 34.89
N ASP A 45 30.34 1.65 34.77
CA ASP A 45 31.45 2.61 34.66
C ASP A 45 31.40 3.50 33.41
N ARG A 46 30.68 3.08 32.36
CA ARG A 46 30.44 3.93 31.18
C ARG A 46 29.44 5.06 31.45
N TYR A 47 28.76 5.06 32.59
CA TYR A 47 27.87 6.13 33.06
C TYR A 47 28.24 6.58 34.49
N PRO A 48 29.44 7.15 34.68
CA PRO A 48 30.07 7.30 36.00
C PRO A 48 29.36 8.33 36.92
N GLN A 49 28.59 9.25 36.34
CA GLN A 49 27.94 10.36 37.06
C GLN A 49 26.58 9.96 37.69
N ALA A 50 26.13 8.72 37.55
CA ALA A 50 24.82 8.28 38.03
C ALA A 50 24.53 8.66 39.49
N LYS A 51 25.44 8.33 40.42
CA LYS A 51 25.28 8.65 41.85
C LYS A 51 25.18 10.15 42.10
N ALA A 52 25.93 10.96 41.35
CA ALA A 52 25.89 12.42 41.47
C ALA A 52 24.56 12.97 40.97
N TYR A 53 24.06 12.48 39.83
CA TYR A 53 22.76 12.87 39.30
C TYR A 53 21.60 12.48 40.21
N LEU A 54 21.62 11.28 40.80
CA LEU A 54 20.58 10.85 41.75
C LEU A 54 20.59 11.73 43.01
N LYS A 55 21.77 12.03 43.55
CA LYS A 55 21.92 12.93 44.71
C LYS A 55 21.40 14.34 44.39
N GLU A 56 21.76 14.89 43.23
CA GLU A 56 21.29 16.20 42.81
C GLU A 56 19.77 16.21 42.58
N LEU A 57 19.23 15.11 42.04
CA LEU A 57 17.80 14.93 41.84
C LEU A 57 17.04 14.92 43.18
N ASP A 58 17.54 14.21 44.20
CA ASP A 58 16.96 14.19 45.54
C ASP A 58 16.98 15.57 46.20
N GLN A 59 18.06 16.33 46.02
CA GLN A 59 18.19 17.68 46.56
C GLN A 59 17.28 18.70 45.87
N LYS A 60 16.98 18.48 44.57
CA LYS A 60 16.24 19.44 43.73
C LYS A 60 14.84 18.95 43.34
N ALA A 61 14.37 17.81 43.86
CA ALA A 61 13.10 17.17 43.48
C ALA A 61 11.88 18.10 43.62
N ASN A 62 11.94 19.08 44.52
CA ASN A 62 10.88 20.05 44.80
C ASN A 62 11.07 21.41 44.09
N GLN A 63 12.14 21.63 43.33
CA GLN A 63 12.41 22.90 42.63
C GLN A 63 11.96 22.82 41.17
N SER A 64 10.79 23.36 40.85
CA SER A 64 10.24 23.33 39.49
C SER A 64 10.91 24.33 38.54
N GLY A 65 11.10 23.89 37.29
CA GLY A 65 11.37 24.73 36.12
C GLY A 65 12.72 24.42 35.47
N GLU A 66 13.66 25.36 35.59
CA GLU A 66 14.89 25.37 34.80
C GLU A 66 16.00 24.45 35.36
N ASN A 67 16.14 24.39 36.68
CA ASN A 67 17.18 23.57 37.33
C ASN A 67 16.96 22.06 37.08
N PHE A 68 15.71 21.60 37.18
CA PHE A 68 15.36 20.23 36.84
C PHE A 68 15.63 19.93 35.36
N GLN A 69 15.23 20.82 34.44
CA GLN A 69 15.49 20.65 33.01
C GLN A 69 17.00 20.58 32.70
N LYS A 70 17.83 21.41 33.35
CA LYS A 70 19.30 21.35 33.22
C LYS A 70 19.88 20.04 33.73
N LEU A 71 19.40 19.53 34.86
CA LEU A 71 19.79 18.21 35.36
C LEU A 71 19.36 17.10 34.40
N GLN A 72 18.12 17.12 33.94
CA GLN A 72 17.56 16.16 32.99
C GLN A 72 18.37 16.13 31.69
N GLN A 73 18.69 17.31 31.13
CA GLN A 73 19.52 17.45 29.94
C GLN A 73 20.92 16.87 30.15
N ARG A 74 21.61 17.21 31.25
CA ARG A 74 22.95 16.67 31.53
C ARG A 74 22.93 15.15 31.71
N ALA A 75 22.02 14.65 32.52
CA ALA A 75 21.93 13.23 32.85
C ALA A 75 21.64 12.37 31.60
N LEU A 76 20.69 12.79 30.76
CA LEU A 76 20.28 12.01 29.59
C LEU A 76 21.20 12.22 28.37
N ARG A 77 21.84 13.39 28.19
CA ARG A 77 22.87 13.58 27.15
C ARG A 77 24.13 12.76 27.40
N ALA A 78 24.42 12.43 28.66
CA ALA A 78 25.50 11.54 29.04
C ALA A 78 25.17 10.05 28.78
N HIS A 79 24.15 9.73 27.98
CA HIS A 79 23.83 8.36 27.61
C HIS A 79 25.05 7.68 26.93
N PRO A 80 25.49 6.50 27.40
CA PRO A 80 26.71 5.86 26.89
C PRO A 80 26.71 5.38 25.44
N LEU A 81 25.56 5.43 24.75
CA LEU A 81 25.42 5.09 23.33
C LEU A 81 25.48 6.34 22.44
N LEU A 82 25.46 7.53 23.04
CA LEU A 82 25.57 8.83 22.35
C LEU A 82 26.85 9.57 22.75
N THR A 83 27.45 9.20 23.88
CA THR A 83 28.74 9.73 24.32
C THR A 83 29.85 9.19 23.42
N ASN A 84 30.59 10.06 22.74
CA ASN A 84 31.61 9.74 21.72
C ASN A 84 31.08 9.11 20.42
N THR A 85 29.78 9.17 20.18
CA THR A 85 29.17 8.68 18.93
C THR A 85 28.39 9.82 18.31
N PRO A 86 28.84 10.37 17.17
CA PRO A 86 28.11 11.44 16.52
C PRO A 86 26.77 10.91 15.99
N VAL A 87 25.73 11.73 16.12
CA VAL A 87 24.40 11.46 15.55
C VAL A 87 24.32 12.12 14.18
N LEU A 88 24.20 11.32 13.13
CA LEU A 88 23.88 11.78 11.79
C LEU A 88 22.44 12.28 11.74
N PHE A 89 22.19 13.36 10.99
CA PHE A 89 20.86 13.87 10.68
C PHE A 89 20.86 14.65 9.37
N VAL A 90 19.66 14.86 8.80
CA VAL A 90 19.44 15.69 7.61
C VAL A 90 18.77 17.01 8.02
N GLU A 91 19.35 18.13 7.59
CA GLU A 91 18.69 19.42 7.70
C GLU A 91 17.72 19.59 6.52
N ARG A 92 16.42 19.72 6.76
CA ARG A 92 15.45 20.00 5.68
C ARG A 92 14.23 20.74 6.20
N ALA A 93 13.45 21.36 5.32
CA ALA A 93 12.11 21.79 5.70
C ALA A 93 11.16 20.59 5.70
N GLN A 94 10.04 20.69 6.44
CA GLN A 94 8.99 19.69 6.31
C GLN A 94 8.41 19.73 4.88
N TYR A 95 8.03 18.56 4.35
CA TYR A 95 7.42 18.46 3.03
C TYR A 95 6.13 19.29 2.96
N LEU A 96 5.86 19.87 1.79
CA LEU A 96 4.58 20.50 1.54
C LEU A 96 3.48 19.45 1.54
N SER A 97 2.31 19.81 2.09
CA SER A 97 1.15 18.92 2.04
C SER A 97 0.81 18.57 0.58
N ASP A 98 0.64 17.29 0.34
CA ASP A 98 0.02 16.76 -0.86
C ASP A 98 -1.11 15.80 -0.47
N HIS A 99 -1.59 15.01 -1.42
CA HIS A 99 -2.71 14.14 -1.26
C HIS A 99 -2.39 12.87 -0.46
N HIS A 100 -1.17 12.32 -0.54
CA HIS A 100 -0.77 11.13 0.25
C HIS A 100 0.61 11.26 0.92
N ASN A 101 0.84 10.46 1.96
CA ASN A 101 2.12 10.38 2.68
C ASN A 101 3.30 9.89 1.84
N THR A 102 3.04 9.23 0.71
CA THR A 102 4.06 8.77 -0.24
C THR A 102 4.50 9.84 -1.22
N GLU A 103 3.89 11.03 -1.22
CA GLU A 103 4.10 12.07 -2.25
C GLU A 103 5.31 12.95 -1.96
N THR A 104 6.40 12.30 -1.56
CA THR A 104 7.71 12.89 -1.26
C THR A 104 8.77 12.52 -2.29
N ILE A 105 8.39 11.75 -3.32
CA ILE A 105 9.25 11.25 -4.40
C ILE A 105 9.63 12.39 -5.36
N PHE A 106 8.67 13.26 -5.70
CA PHE A 106 8.85 14.42 -6.60
C PHE A 106 9.58 14.09 -7.91
N GLN A 107 9.35 12.89 -8.46
CA GLN A 107 9.95 12.48 -9.73
C GLN A 107 9.59 13.51 -10.81
N THR A 108 10.49 13.76 -11.75
CA THR A 108 10.24 14.56 -12.95
C THR A 108 8.98 14.09 -13.70
N ASP A 109 8.28 15.04 -14.32
CA ASP A 109 7.01 14.87 -15.05
C ASP A 109 5.81 14.33 -14.24
N GLU A 110 5.94 14.22 -12.91
CA GLU A 110 4.84 13.85 -12.02
C GLU A 110 3.98 15.05 -11.61
N VAL A 111 2.79 14.74 -11.11
CA VAL A 111 1.84 15.78 -10.66
C VAL A 111 2.35 16.57 -9.45
N CYS A 112 3.27 16.01 -8.65
CA CYS A 112 3.81 16.64 -7.44
C CYS A 112 5.18 17.31 -7.62
N THR A 113 5.83 17.23 -8.79
CA THR A 113 7.21 17.75 -9.00
C THR A 113 7.36 19.22 -8.60
N HIS A 114 6.35 20.05 -8.90
CA HIS A 114 6.32 21.48 -8.58
C HIS A 114 6.33 21.80 -7.07
N LYS A 115 6.08 20.80 -6.22
CA LYS A 115 6.13 20.92 -4.75
C LYS A 115 7.51 20.63 -4.17
N TYR A 116 8.47 20.18 -4.98
CA TYR A 116 9.85 20.00 -4.54
C TYR A 116 10.39 21.30 -3.90
N ARG A 117 11.00 21.17 -2.74
CA ARG A 117 11.74 22.24 -2.05
C ARG A 117 13.11 21.67 -1.68
N PRO A 118 14.21 22.35 -2.06
CA PRO A 118 15.55 21.90 -1.72
C PRO A 118 15.72 21.67 -0.21
N SER A 119 16.38 20.58 0.17
CA SER A 119 16.83 20.34 1.53
C SER A 119 18.14 21.09 1.82
N GLY A 120 18.60 20.96 3.06
CA GLY A 120 19.95 21.33 3.48
C GLY A 120 20.88 20.11 3.52
N PRO A 121 22.07 20.27 4.13
CA PRO A 121 23.11 19.25 4.18
C PRO A 121 22.79 18.10 5.15
N MET A 122 23.49 16.99 4.94
CA MET A 122 23.64 15.91 5.93
C MET A 122 24.75 16.28 6.92
N LYS A 123 24.47 16.20 8.22
CA LYS A 123 25.34 16.68 9.30
C LYS A 123 25.55 15.62 10.38
N LEU A 124 26.58 15.82 11.19
CA LEU A 124 26.91 15.07 12.39
C LEU A 124 26.73 15.98 13.61
N LEU A 125 26.00 15.51 14.62
CA LEU A 125 25.80 16.15 15.92
C LEU A 125 26.64 15.44 16.99
N ASP A 126 27.48 16.19 17.70
CA ASP A 126 28.03 15.77 18.98
C ASP A 126 27.00 16.09 20.08
N VAL A 127 26.36 15.05 20.64
CA VAL A 127 25.28 15.19 21.63
C VAL A 127 25.77 15.83 22.94
N ALA A 128 27.02 15.60 23.33
CA ALA A 128 27.58 16.09 24.57
C ALA A 128 27.82 17.61 24.50
N THR A 129 28.33 18.11 23.37
CA THR A 129 28.66 19.54 23.19
C THR A 129 27.56 20.34 22.48
N GLY A 130 26.64 19.67 21.78
CA GLY A 130 25.65 20.29 20.91
C GLY A 130 26.22 20.85 19.60
N LYS A 131 27.51 20.60 19.30
CA LYS A 131 28.15 21.10 18.08
C LYS A 131 27.80 20.22 16.88
N THR A 132 27.67 20.84 15.72
CA THR A 132 27.40 20.16 14.45
C THR A 132 28.56 20.30 13.47
N LYS A 133 28.77 19.28 12.63
CA LYS A 133 29.68 19.30 11.49
C LYS A 133 28.94 18.88 10.22
N VAL A 134 29.13 19.59 9.11
CA VAL A 134 28.62 19.16 7.79
C VAL A 134 29.40 17.93 7.31
N LEU A 135 28.67 16.86 6.97
CA LEU A 135 29.22 15.65 6.35
C LEU A 135 29.18 15.75 4.83
N LEU A 136 28.05 16.21 4.28
CA LEU A 136 27.85 16.44 2.85
C LEU A 136 26.83 17.56 2.62
N ASP A 137 27.15 18.47 1.72
CA ASP A 137 26.25 19.53 1.25
C ASP A 137 25.83 19.24 -0.21
N PRO A 138 24.53 19.05 -0.50
CA PRO A 138 24.05 18.79 -1.86
C PRO A 138 23.98 20.06 -2.74
N GLY A 139 24.35 21.22 -2.20
CA GLY A 139 24.23 22.51 -2.84
C GLY A 139 22.83 23.12 -2.68
N LYS A 140 22.70 24.41 -3.01
CA LYS A 140 21.50 25.22 -2.71
C LYS A 140 20.19 24.72 -3.32
N ASP A 141 20.26 23.96 -4.41
CA ASP A 141 19.10 23.45 -5.15
C ASP A 141 18.89 21.93 -4.92
N GLY A 142 19.85 21.26 -4.29
CA GLY A 142 19.86 19.81 -4.10
C GLY A 142 19.11 19.37 -2.85
N SER A 143 18.88 18.06 -2.74
CA SER A 143 18.34 17.44 -1.53
C SER A 143 18.97 16.10 -1.21
N ILE A 144 19.18 15.85 0.08
CA ILE A 144 19.54 14.55 0.66
C ILE A 144 18.37 14.05 1.51
N ARG A 145 18.14 12.74 1.52
CA ARG A 145 17.18 12.06 2.39
C ARG A 145 17.55 10.59 2.54
N ASP A 146 16.87 9.92 3.47
CA ASP A 146 16.93 8.49 3.77
C ASP A 146 18.37 7.97 3.96
N PRO A 147 19.22 8.62 4.79
CA PRO A 147 20.54 8.08 5.07
C PRO A 147 20.41 6.77 5.87
N GLU A 148 21.35 5.84 5.68
CA GLU A 148 21.51 4.65 6.50
C GLU A 148 23.01 4.41 6.74
N VAL A 149 23.39 4.23 8.00
CA VAL A 149 24.77 3.92 8.40
C VAL A 149 25.04 2.44 8.19
N HIS A 150 26.14 2.12 7.51
CA HIS A 150 26.57 0.73 7.32
C HIS A 150 26.88 0.07 8.68
N PRO A 151 26.62 -1.24 8.88
CA PRO A 151 26.87 -1.90 10.17
C PRO A 151 28.29 -1.78 10.74
N ASP A 152 29.29 -1.51 9.91
CA ASP A 152 30.67 -1.23 10.37
C ASP A 152 30.92 0.22 10.83
N GLY A 153 29.95 1.12 10.69
CA GLY A 153 30.05 2.54 11.06
C GLY A 153 30.95 3.40 10.16
N THR A 154 31.49 2.84 9.08
CA THR A 154 32.50 3.52 8.23
C THR A 154 31.92 4.21 7.00
N ARG A 155 30.69 3.86 6.61
CA ARG A 155 30.02 4.32 5.39
C ARG A 155 28.56 4.67 5.64
N VAL A 156 28.02 5.55 4.81
CA VAL A 156 26.63 5.99 4.83
C VAL A 156 26.10 5.91 3.40
N ILE A 157 24.99 5.20 3.22
CA ILE A 157 24.23 5.20 1.95
C ILE A 157 23.03 6.14 2.11
N PHE A 158 22.61 6.80 1.05
CA PHE A 158 21.53 7.80 1.10
C PHE A 158 20.96 8.07 -0.30
N SER A 159 19.80 8.72 -0.33
CA SER A 159 19.18 9.22 -1.56
C SER A 159 19.56 10.69 -1.77
N MET A 160 19.96 11.08 -2.98
CA MET A 160 20.25 12.47 -3.30
C MET A 160 19.77 12.86 -4.70
N ARG A 161 19.28 14.10 -4.83
CA ARG A 161 19.00 14.76 -6.12
C ARG A 161 19.66 16.12 -6.18
N LYS A 162 20.07 16.55 -7.37
CA LYS A 162 20.85 17.79 -7.55
C LYS A 162 19.98 19.04 -7.66
N ASN A 163 18.77 18.93 -8.23
CA ASN A 163 17.82 20.02 -8.43
C ASN A 163 16.43 19.49 -8.82
N ILE A 164 15.51 20.38 -9.18
CA ILE A 164 14.13 20.03 -9.57
C ILE A 164 14.03 19.28 -10.92
N GLN A 165 15.03 19.43 -11.81
CA GLN A 165 15.12 18.71 -13.09
C GLN A 165 15.80 17.33 -12.96
N ASP A 166 16.36 17.01 -11.80
CA ASP A 166 16.95 15.70 -11.47
C ASP A 166 15.98 14.86 -10.63
N ASP A 167 16.15 13.55 -10.61
CA ASP A 167 15.42 12.63 -9.73
C ASP A 167 16.31 12.18 -8.56
N TYR A 168 15.74 11.49 -7.57
CA TYR A 168 16.56 10.88 -6.51
C TYR A 168 17.34 9.69 -7.05
N HIS A 169 18.63 9.64 -6.72
CA HIS A 169 19.52 8.50 -6.97
C HIS A 169 20.18 8.06 -5.68
N ILE A 170 20.68 6.82 -5.64
CA ILE A 170 21.38 6.27 -4.48
C ILE A 170 22.85 6.66 -4.54
N TYR A 171 23.40 7.10 -3.42
CA TYR A 171 24.82 7.44 -3.23
C TYR A 171 25.36 6.79 -1.97
N GLU A 172 26.66 6.54 -1.94
CA GLU A 172 27.42 6.12 -0.76
C GLU A 172 28.56 7.11 -0.49
N ILE A 173 28.86 7.36 0.79
CA ILE A 173 29.99 8.19 1.22
C ILE A 173 30.64 7.59 2.47
N SER A 174 31.93 7.84 2.69
CA SER A 174 32.55 7.55 3.97
C SER A 174 31.89 8.36 5.10
N SER A 175 31.75 7.77 6.29
CA SER A 175 31.32 8.49 7.50
C SER A 175 32.30 9.60 7.95
N LYS A 176 33.47 9.70 7.29
CA LYS A 176 34.43 10.80 7.43
C LYS A 176 34.24 11.93 6.41
N GLY A 177 33.39 11.75 5.40
CA GLY A 177 33.02 12.76 4.39
C GLY A 177 33.80 12.69 3.08
N SER A 178 34.61 11.65 2.85
CA SER A 178 35.34 11.43 1.60
C SER A 178 34.70 10.35 0.73
N GLY A 179 35.10 10.27 -0.54
CA GLY A 179 34.78 9.14 -1.42
C GLY A 179 33.31 9.05 -1.84
N LEU A 180 32.64 10.18 -2.08
CA LEU A 180 31.26 10.20 -2.57
C LEU A 180 31.15 9.42 -3.89
N LYS A 181 30.27 8.41 -3.90
CA LYS A 181 30.02 7.54 -5.06
C LYS A 181 28.52 7.53 -5.36
N GLN A 182 28.14 7.84 -6.60
CA GLN A 182 26.78 7.59 -7.10
C GLN A 182 26.64 6.11 -7.45
N LEU A 183 25.54 5.43 -7.12
CA LEU A 183 25.31 4.01 -7.38
C LEU A 183 24.19 3.76 -8.41
N THR A 184 23.25 4.70 -8.56
CA THR A 184 22.20 4.64 -9.59
C THR A 184 22.15 5.94 -10.40
N SER A 185 21.69 5.89 -11.65
CA SER A 185 21.72 7.07 -12.54
C SER A 185 20.61 7.13 -13.59
N ALA A 186 19.59 6.26 -13.51
CA ALA A 186 18.53 6.19 -14.51
C ALA A 186 17.69 7.48 -14.58
N LYS A 187 17.53 8.05 -15.79
CA LYS A 187 16.68 9.23 -16.02
C LYS A 187 15.18 8.94 -15.88
N GLY A 188 14.43 9.89 -15.30
CA GLY A 188 12.98 9.79 -15.16
C GLY A 188 12.55 8.69 -14.19
N VAL A 189 13.44 8.35 -13.25
CA VAL A 189 13.32 7.28 -12.26
C VAL A 189 13.83 7.86 -10.94
N ALA A 190 13.08 7.63 -9.86
CA ALA A 190 13.52 7.97 -8.52
C ALA A 190 13.84 6.69 -7.76
N ASP A 191 15.08 6.58 -7.28
CA ASP A 191 15.55 5.55 -6.37
C ASP A 191 15.81 6.19 -5.00
N PHE A 192 15.23 5.63 -3.94
CA PHE A 192 15.24 6.21 -2.59
C PHE A 192 15.06 5.16 -1.48
N ASP A 193 15.09 5.55 -0.21
CA ASP A 193 15.06 4.64 0.97
C ASP A 193 16.08 3.47 0.92
N PRO A 194 17.39 3.70 0.68
CA PRO A 194 18.36 2.62 0.63
C PRO A 194 18.62 2.00 2.02
N CYS A 195 18.83 0.69 2.05
CA CYS A 195 19.26 -0.04 3.24
C CYS A 195 20.29 -1.11 2.87
N TYR A 196 21.35 -1.22 3.68
CA TYR A 196 22.36 -2.27 3.51
C TYR A 196 21.82 -3.64 3.92
N LEU A 197 22.12 -4.66 3.11
CA LEU A 197 21.80 -6.05 3.39
C LEU A 197 23.03 -6.78 3.98
N PRO A 198 22.82 -7.86 4.74
CA PRO A 198 23.91 -8.63 5.38
C PRO A 198 25.01 -9.16 4.46
N ASP A 199 24.69 -9.36 3.19
CA ASP A 199 25.63 -9.85 2.16
C ASP A 199 26.39 -8.70 1.47
N GLY A 200 26.21 -7.46 1.94
CA GLY A 200 26.78 -6.25 1.36
C GLY A 200 26.00 -5.67 0.19
N SER A 201 24.94 -6.36 -0.29
CA SER A 201 24.04 -5.81 -1.29
C SER A 201 23.14 -4.72 -0.69
N ILE A 202 22.37 -4.03 -1.54
CA ILE A 202 21.56 -2.87 -1.14
C ILE A 202 20.12 -3.09 -1.61
N VAL A 203 19.16 -2.92 -0.71
CA VAL A 203 17.73 -2.82 -1.04
C VAL A 203 17.31 -1.34 -1.03
N PHE A 204 16.39 -0.96 -1.90
CA PHE A 204 15.86 0.40 -1.98
C PHE A 204 14.46 0.43 -2.62
N SER A 205 13.73 1.53 -2.41
CA SER A 205 12.47 1.83 -3.07
C SER A 205 12.73 2.46 -4.44
N SER A 206 11.97 2.07 -5.47
CA SER A 206 12.16 2.65 -6.80
C SER A 206 10.92 2.72 -7.68
N THR A 207 10.83 3.77 -8.50
CA THR A 207 9.83 3.96 -9.55
C THR A 207 10.21 3.32 -10.91
N ARG A 208 11.25 2.48 -10.93
CA ARG A 208 11.72 1.74 -12.13
C ARG A 208 10.63 0.93 -12.82
N GLU A 209 9.61 0.48 -12.08
CA GLU A 209 8.35 0.00 -12.65
C GLU A 209 7.31 1.14 -12.62
N PRO A 210 7.11 1.87 -13.73
CA PRO A 210 6.29 3.08 -13.71
C PRO A 210 4.80 2.73 -13.63
N LYS A 211 4.23 2.91 -12.43
CA LYS A 211 2.81 2.68 -12.13
C LYS A 211 2.29 3.73 -11.16
N PHE A 212 0.98 3.88 -11.12
CA PHE A 212 0.28 4.96 -10.42
C PHE A 212 -0.73 4.40 -9.43
N CYS A 213 -0.99 5.15 -8.36
CA CYS A 213 -2.05 4.77 -7.43
C CYS A 213 -3.43 4.70 -8.13
N GLY A 214 -4.25 3.73 -7.73
CA GLY A 214 -5.61 3.56 -8.26
C GLY A 214 -6.51 4.77 -7.99
N CYS A 215 -6.40 5.35 -6.80
CA CYS A 215 -7.22 6.47 -6.33
C CYS A 215 -6.77 7.87 -6.80
N ASN A 216 -5.54 8.03 -7.30
CA ASN A 216 -5.00 9.32 -7.74
C ASN A 216 -4.02 9.16 -8.94
N ARG A 217 -3.12 10.11 -9.17
CA ARG A 217 -2.24 10.21 -10.34
C ARG A 217 -0.76 10.13 -9.99
N HIS A 218 -0.44 9.93 -8.71
CA HIS A 218 0.93 9.88 -8.22
C HIS A 218 1.59 8.56 -8.55
N ILE A 219 2.86 8.63 -8.98
CA ILE A 219 3.73 7.48 -9.19
C ILE A 219 3.95 6.71 -7.90
N MET A 220 4.01 5.39 -7.99
CA MET A 220 4.28 4.49 -6.88
C MET A 220 5.62 3.77 -7.08
N ALA A 221 6.22 3.33 -5.96
CA ALA A 221 7.50 2.63 -5.94
C ALA A 221 7.34 1.20 -5.39
N ASN A 222 8.24 0.30 -5.79
CA ASN A 222 8.38 -1.03 -5.18
C ASN A 222 9.82 -1.26 -4.73
N LEU A 223 10.05 -2.37 -4.03
CA LEU A 223 11.40 -2.75 -3.61
C LEU A 223 12.24 -3.28 -4.76
N PHE A 224 13.47 -2.79 -4.84
CA PHE A 224 14.54 -3.23 -5.73
C PHE A 224 15.78 -3.59 -4.92
N ARG A 225 16.62 -4.45 -5.47
CA ARG A 225 17.93 -4.84 -4.92
C ARG A 225 19.01 -4.64 -5.96
N MET A 226 20.21 -4.27 -5.51
CA MET A 226 21.43 -4.20 -6.32
C MET A 226 22.63 -4.71 -5.54
N GLU A 227 23.70 -5.06 -6.25
CA GLU A 227 24.98 -5.36 -5.64
C GLU A 227 25.61 -4.10 -5.00
N ALA A 228 26.58 -4.32 -4.11
CA ALA A 228 27.27 -3.24 -3.38
C ALA A 228 27.86 -2.15 -4.29
N ASP A 229 28.21 -2.49 -5.52
CA ASP A 229 28.84 -1.59 -6.47
C ASP A 229 27.86 -0.86 -7.40
N GLY A 230 26.56 -1.15 -7.30
CA GLY A 230 25.50 -0.61 -8.17
C GLY A 230 25.09 -1.52 -9.34
N ALA A 231 25.71 -2.70 -9.48
CA ALA A 231 25.34 -3.64 -10.53
C ALA A 231 24.01 -4.36 -10.22
N ASN A 232 23.41 -4.92 -11.27
CA ASN A 232 22.37 -5.93 -11.22
C ASN A 232 21.12 -5.48 -10.45
N ILE A 233 20.70 -4.24 -10.68
CA ILE A 233 19.46 -3.67 -10.13
C ILE A 233 18.26 -4.51 -10.61
N HIS A 234 17.52 -5.13 -9.70
CA HIS A 234 16.35 -5.95 -10.04
C HIS A 234 15.21 -5.79 -9.02
N GLN A 235 13.97 -5.92 -9.50
CA GLN A 235 12.77 -5.80 -8.69
C GLN A 235 12.59 -7.03 -7.81
N ILE A 236 12.36 -6.82 -6.51
CA ILE A 236 12.09 -7.89 -5.53
C ILE A 236 10.68 -7.85 -4.97
N GLY A 237 9.94 -6.74 -5.07
CA GLY A 237 8.52 -6.65 -4.67
C GLY A 237 7.59 -6.24 -5.83
N LYS A 238 6.33 -6.71 -5.79
CA LYS A 238 5.36 -6.57 -6.90
C LYS A 238 3.99 -6.02 -6.49
N SER A 239 3.89 -5.31 -5.36
CA SER A 239 2.62 -4.65 -5.00
C SER A 239 2.17 -3.68 -6.11
N THR A 240 0.88 -3.69 -6.46
CA THR A 240 0.30 -2.76 -7.44
C THR A 240 0.41 -1.27 -7.07
N LEU A 241 0.79 -0.96 -5.83
CA LEU A 241 0.97 0.40 -5.34
C LEU A 241 2.38 0.60 -4.79
N PHE A 242 2.52 0.89 -3.50
CA PHE A 242 3.73 1.40 -2.88
C PHE A 242 4.36 0.39 -1.92
N GLU A 243 5.68 0.30 -1.95
CA GLU A 243 6.51 -0.41 -0.97
C GLU A 243 7.75 0.45 -0.69
N GLY A 244 8.12 0.60 0.59
CA GLY A 244 9.33 1.36 0.93
C GLY A 244 9.68 1.39 2.42
N GLN A 245 10.50 2.39 2.79
CA GLN A 245 10.95 2.63 4.18
C GLN A 245 11.46 1.34 4.86
N SER A 246 12.39 0.66 4.18
CA SER A 246 12.87 -0.66 4.56
C SER A 246 13.90 -0.62 5.69
N SER A 247 13.92 -1.65 6.53
CA SER A 247 14.99 -1.92 7.49
C SER A 247 15.30 -3.42 7.59
N VAL A 248 16.53 -3.77 7.99
CA VAL A 248 16.92 -5.17 8.17
C VAL A 248 16.55 -5.66 9.57
N MET A 249 15.85 -6.78 9.63
CA MET A 249 15.50 -7.48 10.86
C MET A 249 16.70 -8.28 11.40
N PRO A 250 16.78 -8.55 12.72
CA PRO A 250 17.84 -9.36 13.32
C PRO A 250 17.99 -10.78 12.73
N ASP A 251 16.95 -11.28 12.07
CA ASP A 251 16.96 -12.59 11.41
C ASP A 251 17.38 -12.52 9.93
N GLY A 252 17.75 -11.35 9.41
CA GLY A 252 18.19 -11.14 8.02
C GLY A 252 17.08 -10.91 7.01
N ARG A 253 15.79 -10.90 7.42
CA ARG A 253 14.69 -10.45 6.56
C ARG A 253 14.64 -8.92 6.47
N ILE A 254 13.98 -8.42 5.44
CA ILE A 254 13.67 -6.99 5.27
C ILE A 254 12.28 -6.74 5.85
N LEU A 255 12.15 -5.77 6.75
CA LEU A 255 10.89 -5.21 7.23
C LEU A 255 10.62 -3.92 6.44
N TYR A 256 9.40 -3.75 5.92
CA TYR A 256 9.08 -2.63 5.05
C TYR A 256 7.59 -2.27 5.14
N ASN A 257 7.22 -1.05 4.72
CA ASN A 257 5.81 -0.68 4.60
C ASN A 257 5.28 -1.08 3.21
N ARG A 258 4.01 -1.47 3.12
CA ARG A 258 3.36 -1.72 1.85
C ARG A 258 1.94 -1.20 1.88
N TRP A 259 1.62 -0.42 0.85
CA TRP A 259 0.27 0.00 0.52
C TRP A 259 -0.30 -0.91 -0.56
N GLU A 260 -1.53 -1.40 -0.38
CA GLU A 260 -2.25 -2.24 -1.34
C GLU A 260 -3.75 -2.22 -1.02
N TYR A 261 -4.65 -2.31 -2.00
CA TYR A 261 -6.09 -2.36 -1.70
C TYR A 261 -6.91 -3.23 -2.65
N VAL A 262 -6.58 -4.53 -2.70
CA VAL A 262 -7.39 -5.49 -3.45
C VAL A 262 -8.76 -5.68 -2.78
N ASP A 263 -9.81 -5.16 -3.43
CA ASP A 263 -11.21 -5.26 -3.00
C ASP A 263 -11.45 -4.76 -1.57
N ARG A 264 -10.68 -3.75 -1.17
CA ARG A 264 -10.73 -3.10 0.15
C ARG A 264 -10.49 -1.59 0.06
N ASN A 265 -10.54 -0.92 1.20
CA ASN A 265 -10.53 0.52 1.25
C ASN A 265 -9.14 1.03 0.92
N PHE A 266 -9.08 2.16 0.23
CA PHE A 266 -7.84 2.64 -0.36
C PHE A 266 -6.91 3.27 0.67
N GLY A 267 -7.42 3.69 1.84
CA GLY A 267 -6.63 4.49 2.78
C GLY A 267 -6.05 3.75 3.98
N ASP A 268 -6.58 2.58 4.35
CA ASP A 268 -6.25 1.90 5.61
C ASP A 268 -5.32 0.68 5.45
N ALA A 269 -5.04 0.26 4.22
CA ALA A 269 -4.21 -0.90 3.94
C ALA A 269 -2.75 -0.53 3.61
N GLN A 270 -2.13 0.27 4.48
CA GLN A 270 -0.71 0.61 4.43
C GLN A 270 -0.01 0.13 5.71
N GLY A 271 0.16 -1.20 5.79
CA GLY A 271 0.74 -1.90 6.93
C GLY A 271 2.21 -2.27 6.75
N LEU A 272 2.74 -3.05 7.69
CA LEU A 272 4.10 -3.58 7.68
C LEU A 272 4.14 -5.00 7.13
N TRP A 273 5.20 -5.31 6.39
CA TRP A 273 5.43 -6.58 5.72
C TRP A 273 6.89 -6.99 5.87
N THR A 274 7.17 -8.28 5.67
CA THR A 274 8.52 -8.82 5.60
C THR A 274 8.76 -9.52 4.27
N VAL A 275 10.02 -9.52 3.82
CA VAL A 275 10.48 -10.29 2.65
C VAL A 275 11.91 -10.80 2.89
N ASN A 276 12.29 -11.91 2.27
CA ASN A 276 13.69 -12.32 2.21
C ASN A 276 14.48 -11.38 1.26
N PRO A 277 15.81 -11.23 1.43
CA PRO A 277 16.64 -10.40 0.55
C PRO A 277 16.59 -10.73 -0.95
N ASP A 278 16.21 -11.96 -1.33
CA ASP A 278 16.03 -12.36 -2.73
C ASP A 278 14.64 -12.06 -3.31
N GLY A 279 13.73 -11.51 -2.51
CA GLY A 279 12.34 -11.21 -2.89
C GLY A 279 11.35 -12.35 -2.61
N THR A 280 11.79 -13.45 -2.02
CA THR A 280 10.90 -14.57 -1.66
C THR A 280 10.22 -14.33 -0.30
N ASN A 281 9.13 -15.05 -0.05
CA ASN A 281 8.43 -15.10 1.22
C ASN A 281 7.89 -13.75 1.71
N HIS A 282 7.26 -12.99 0.80
CA HIS A 282 6.49 -11.80 1.18
C HIS A 282 5.38 -12.19 2.15
N ALA A 283 5.38 -11.60 3.35
CA ALA A 283 4.41 -11.91 4.39
C ALA A 283 4.02 -10.65 5.18
N VAL A 284 2.74 -10.56 5.57
CA VAL A 284 2.28 -9.48 6.44
C VAL A 284 3.00 -9.59 7.80
N TYR A 285 3.48 -8.46 8.29
CA TYR A 285 4.00 -8.30 9.64
C TYR A 285 2.93 -7.73 10.57
N TRP A 286 2.30 -6.62 10.18
CA TRP A 286 1.29 -5.95 11.01
C TRP A 286 0.35 -5.03 10.21
N GLY A 287 -0.92 -4.95 10.62
CA GLY A 287 -1.83 -3.83 10.33
C GLY A 287 -2.65 -3.96 9.05
N ASN A 288 -2.56 -5.06 8.31
CA ASN A 288 -3.19 -5.21 7.00
C ASN A 288 -4.73 -5.29 7.07
N ASN A 289 -5.33 -5.45 8.24
CA ASN A 289 -6.79 -5.40 8.48
C ASN A 289 -7.18 -4.33 9.51
N THR A 290 -6.31 -3.35 9.75
CA THR A 290 -6.51 -2.31 10.77
C THR A 290 -6.97 -1.01 10.11
N ALA A 291 -8.12 -0.46 10.51
CA ALA A 291 -8.68 0.73 9.85
C ALA A 291 -7.96 2.06 10.17
N SER A 292 -7.26 2.09 11.31
CA SER A 292 -6.46 3.24 11.76
C SER A 292 -5.30 2.77 12.63
N PRO A 293 -4.05 3.22 12.42
CA PRO A 293 -3.61 4.30 11.54
C PRO A 293 -3.80 4.01 10.05
N GLY A 294 -3.83 5.07 9.23
CA GLY A 294 -3.91 4.90 7.77
C GLY A 294 -2.58 4.51 7.13
N GLY A 295 -1.45 4.72 7.82
CA GLY A 295 -0.14 4.26 7.39
C GLY A 295 0.78 3.94 8.55
N VAL A 296 1.63 2.93 8.37
CA VAL A 296 2.66 2.53 9.33
C VAL A 296 4.02 2.63 8.65
N LEU A 297 4.84 3.56 9.11
CA LEU A 297 6.04 4.03 8.42
C LEU A 297 7.28 3.85 9.32
N ASP A 298 8.47 3.94 8.73
CA ASP A 298 9.77 4.01 9.43
C ASP A 298 9.99 2.91 10.46
N ALA A 299 9.52 1.69 10.16
CA ALA A 299 9.55 0.61 11.13
C ALA A 299 10.96 0.02 11.29
N ARG A 300 11.42 -0.08 12.54
CA ARG A 300 12.69 -0.72 12.92
C ARG A 300 12.48 -1.68 14.10
N MET A 301 13.21 -2.79 14.09
CA MET A 301 13.23 -3.71 15.24
C MET A 301 13.96 -3.07 16.42
N ILE A 302 13.39 -3.17 17.62
CA ILE A 302 14.03 -2.68 18.85
C ILE A 302 15.12 -3.68 19.26
N PRO A 303 16.40 -3.26 19.37
CA PRO A 303 17.51 -4.16 19.67
C PRO A 303 17.28 -5.03 20.90
N GLY A 304 17.63 -6.32 20.80
CA GLY A 304 17.50 -7.27 21.91
C GLY A 304 16.06 -7.72 22.22
N THR A 305 15.07 -7.33 21.41
CA THR A 305 13.65 -7.66 21.62
C THR A 305 12.98 -8.18 20.35
N ASN A 306 11.72 -8.61 20.48
CA ASN A 306 10.83 -8.91 19.34
C ASN A 306 9.85 -7.76 19.04
N LEU A 307 10.11 -6.55 19.58
CA LEU A 307 9.27 -5.38 19.42
C LEU A 307 9.70 -4.55 18.22
N THR A 308 8.75 -3.81 17.65
CA THR A 308 8.98 -2.92 16.52
C THR A 308 8.61 -1.50 16.89
N LEU A 309 9.52 -0.56 16.66
CA LEU A 309 9.29 0.88 16.76
C LEU A 309 8.90 1.40 15.36
N CYS A 310 7.89 2.26 15.27
CA CYS A 310 7.43 2.81 13.98
C CYS A 310 6.70 4.15 14.14
N THR A 311 6.39 4.80 13.02
CA THR A 311 5.53 5.98 12.93
C THR A 311 4.12 5.59 12.47
N PHE A 312 3.10 5.84 13.30
CA PHE A 312 1.69 5.76 12.91
C PHE A 312 1.26 7.06 12.26
N SER A 313 0.90 6.98 10.99
CA SER A 313 0.58 8.12 10.13
C SER A 313 -0.85 8.04 9.57
N SER A 314 -1.20 9.03 8.74
CA SER A 314 -2.46 9.11 8.00
C SER A 314 -2.22 8.95 6.51
N CYS A 315 -3.22 8.46 5.79
CA CYS A 315 -3.12 8.30 4.35
C CYS A 315 -2.93 9.65 3.65
N HIS A 316 -3.73 10.67 4.00
CA HIS A 316 -3.69 11.99 3.35
C HIS A 316 -2.99 13.09 4.17
N ASP A 317 -1.78 12.83 4.64
CA ASP A 317 -0.92 13.80 5.36
C ASP A 317 0.55 13.63 4.88
N VAL A 318 1.48 14.45 5.36
CA VAL A 318 2.92 14.14 5.22
C VAL A 318 3.30 12.93 6.11
N PRO A 319 4.44 12.23 5.88
CA PRO A 319 4.77 10.97 6.55
C PRO A 319 5.21 11.13 8.02
N TRP A 320 4.37 11.74 8.84
CA TRP A 320 4.54 11.91 10.28
C TRP A 320 3.31 11.42 11.05
N GLY A 321 3.40 11.40 12.37
CA GLY A 321 2.24 11.14 13.23
C GLY A 321 2.63 10.84 14.67
N ALA A 322 2.22 9.67 15.18
CA ALA A 322 2.60 9.21 16.50
C ALA A 322 3.73 8.20 16.40
N MET A 323 4.72 8.26 17.30
CA MET A 323 5.66 7.15 17.45
C MET A 323 4.95 6.01 18.21
N ALA A 324 5.15 4.76 17.82
CA ALA A 324 4.46 3.61 18.39
C ALA A 324 5.37 2.39 18.52
N ILE A 325 5.05 1.52 19.48
CA ILE A 325 5.67 0.20 19.65
C ILE A 325 4.62 -0.88 19.39
N ILE A 326 4.95 -1.82 18.50
CA ILE A 326 4.15 -3.00 18.16
C ILE A 326 4.81 -4.25 18.75
N ASP A 327 3.99 -5.13 19.34
CA ASP A 327 4.34 -6.51 19.68
C ASP A 327 3.52 -7.49 18.83
N ARG A 328 4.20 -8.16 17.89
CA ARG A 328 3.56 -9.11 16.98
C ARG A 328 3.09 -10.39 17.70
N ASN A 329 3.64 -10.73 18.87
CA ASN A 329 3.20 -11.89 19.64
C ASN A 329 1.77 -11.71 20.19
N LEU A 330 1.32 -10.46 20.34
CA LEU A 330 -0.03 -10.14 20.83
C LEU A 330 -1.08 -10.12 19.72
N GLY A 331 -0.65 -9.91 18.46
CA GLY A 331 -1.51 -9.87 17.28
C GLY A 331 -0.79 -9.32 16.04
N VAL A 332 -1.35 -9.61 14.87
CA VAL A 332 -0.88 -9.05 13.57
C VAL A 332 -1.74 -7.86 13.11
N ASP A 333 -2.74 -7.45 13.89
CA ASP A 333 -3.68 -6.39 13.56
C ASP A 333 -4.23 -5.75 14.84
N GLY A 334 -4.66 -4.49 14.73
CA GLY A 334 -5.50 -3.80 15.71
C GLY A 334 -4.81 -3.37 17.00
N ARG A 335 -5.62 -2.82 17.91
CA ARG A 335 -5.18 -2.19 19.16
C ARG A 335 -4.40 -3.11 20.10
N LYS A 336 -4.73 -4.40 20.16
CA LYS A 336 -4.14 -5.38 21.11
C LYS A 336 -2.63 -5.49 20.98
N SER A 337 -2.12 -5.45 19.75
CA SER A 337 -0.70 -5.51 19.43
C SER A 337 0.07 -4.20 19.58
N VAL A 338 -0.60 -3.08 19.87
CA VAL A 338 0.06 -1.79 20.11
C VAL A 338 0.34 -1.65 21.59
N VAL A 339 1.60 -1.69 21.96
CA VAL A 339 2.04 -1.70 23.36
C VAL A 339 2.12 -0.27 23.91
N ARG A 340 2.60 0.68 23.10
CA ARG A 340 2.83 2.05 23.53
C ARG A 340 2.80 3.04 22.38
N THR A 341 2.42 4.29 22.65
CA THR A 341 2.55 5.41 21.70
C THR A 341 3.11 6.67 22.36
N TRP A 342 3.61 7.57 21.54
CA TRP A 342 3.91 8.96 21.87
C TRP A 342 3.18 9.88 20.88
N PRO A 343 2.33 10.80 21.37
CA PRO A 343 1.91 10.95 22.76
C PRO A 343 1.09 9.72 23.24
N ALA A 344 1.00 9.51 24.55
CA ALA A 344 0.43 8.29 25.13
C ALA A 344 -1.06 8.08 24.78
N ASP A 345 -1.80 9.15 24.62
CA ASP A 345 -3.22 9.15 24.26
C ASP A 345 -3.48 8.77 22.80
N ALA A 346 -2.48 8.88 21.90
CA ALA A 346 -2.61 8.45 20.51
C ALA A 346 -2.94 6.95 20.38
N ILE A 347 -2.61 6.15 21.40
CA ILE A 347 -2.95 4.74 21.44
C ILE A 347 -4.47 4.48 21.39
N ASN A 348 -5.27 5.45 21.83
CA ASN A 348 -6.74 5.38 21.80
C ASN A 348 -7.32 5.65 20.40
N LEU A 349 -6.49 6.08 19.46
CA LEU A 349 -6.86 6.29 18.06
C LEU A 349 -6.71 5.02 17.22
N VAL A 350 -5.96 4.03 17.71
CA VAL A 350 -5.75 2.77 16.99
C VAL A 350 -7.07 2.03 16.86
N ASP A 351 -7.39 1.64 15.62
CA ASP A 351 -8.63 0.97 15.24
C ASP A 351 -9.90 1.80 15.53
N LYS A 352 -9.75 3.14 15.63
CA LYS A 352 -10.84 4.09 15.80
C LYS A 352 -10.85 5.12 14.67
N GLY A 353 -12.05 5.46 14.21
CA GLY A 353 -12.23 6.43 13.12
C GLY A 353 -11.87 5.84 11.76
N ASN A 354 -11.01 6.53 11.01
CA ASN A 354 -10.62 6.15 9.65
C ASN A 354 -9.10 6.30 9.42
N PHE A 355 -8.68 6.11 8.18
CA PHE A 355 -7.29 6.24 7.74
C PHE A 355 -6.65 7.62 7.94
N ASP A 356 -7.44 8.64 8.29
CA ASP A 356 -6.96 10.01 8.56
C ASP A 356 -7.07 10.41 10.04
N THR A 357 -7.45 9.49 10.94
CA THR A 357 -7.59 9.79 12.38
C THR A 357 -6.30 10.39 12.97
N PHE A 358 -5.13 9.89 12.55
CA PHE A 358 -3.82 10.29 13.09
C PHE A 358 -3.39 11.72 12.68
N LYS A 359 -4.11 12.40 11.80
CA LYS A 359 -3.92 13.85 11.53
C LYS A 359 -4.01 14.69 12.81
N ARG A 360 -4.82 14.23 13.78
CA ARG A 360 -5.12 14.92 15.04
C ARG A 360 -4.00 14.83 16.08
N VAL A 361 -3.03 13.93 15.88
CA VAL A 361 -1.90 13.74 16.81
C VAL A 361 -1.08 15.03 16.93
N ASN A 362 -0.79 15.43 18.17
CA ASN A 362 0.06 16.57 18.47
C ASN A 362 0.79 16.34 19.81
N PRO A 363 2.12 16.52 19.91
CA PRO A 363 3.07 16.82 18.81
C PRO A 363 3.15 15.68 17.80
N LYS A 364 3.70 15.98 16.61
CA LYS A 364 4.02 15.01 15.56
C LYS A 364 5.44 14.47 15.71
N TYR A 365 5.61 13.21 15.34
CA TYR A 365 6.86 12.43 15.34
C TYR A 365 7.08 11.82 13.95
N GLU A 366 8.34 11.61 13.57
CA GLU A 366 8.80 10.92 12.37
C GLU A 366 10.23 10.38 12.59
N ASP A 367 10.68 9.48 11.74
CA ASP A 367 12.03 8.91 11.72
C ASP A 367 12.54 8.36 13.07
N PRO A 368 11.79 7.50 13.78
CA PRO A 368 12.26 6.94 15.05
C PRO A 368 13.40 5.93 14.83
N PHE A 369 14.48 6.07 15.58
CA PHE A 369 15.64 5.17 15.58
C PHE A 369 15.85 4.56 16.97
N PRO A 370 15.80 3.23 17.13
CA PRO A 370 16.00 2.61 18.43
C PRO A 370 17.47 2.48 18.81
N LEU A 371 17.86 3.05 19.96
CA LEU A 371 19.21 2.89 20.53
C LEU A 371 19.29 1.65 21.43
N SER A 372 18.25 1.43 22.22
CA SER A 372 18.11 0.34 23.17
C SER A 372 16.65 -0.07 23.31
N GLU A 373 16.35 -1.04 24.16
CA GLU A 373 15.00 -1.45 24.53
C GLU A 373 14.19 -0.36 25.26
N THR A 374 14.88 0.64 25.83
CA THR A 374 14.25 1.73 26.62
C THR A 374 14.42 3.11 26.01
N THR A 375 15.29 3.31 25.01
CA THR A 375 15.68 4.65 24.54
C THR A 375 15.76 4.75 23.02
N PHE A 376 15.25 5.85 22.47
CA PHE A 376 15.08 6.09 21.05
C PHE A 376 15.50 7.53 20.68
N LEU A 377 16.08 7.71 19.49
CA LEU A 377 16.15 9.01 18.81
C LEU A 377 14.92 9.18 17.93
N VAL A 378 14.44 10.40 17.78
CA VAL A 378 13.28 10.68 16.92
C VAL A 378 13.28 12.13 16.45
N SER A 379 12.77 12.37 15.26
CA SER A 379 12.43 13.72 14.81
C SER A 379 11.03 14.09 15.26
N ARG A 380 10.92 15.21 15.97
CA ARG A 380 9.66 15.63 16.59
C ARG A 380 9.47 17.13 16.49
N MET A 381 8.21 17.52 16.32
CA MET A 381 7.79 18.91 16.32
C MET A 381 8.26 19.63 17.60
N THR A 382 9.01 20.73 17.47
CA THR A 382 9.55 21.49 18.61
C THR A 382 8.55 22.47 19.21
N GLN A 383 7.61 22.98 18.41
CA GLN A 383 6.57 23.92 18.84
C GLN A 383 5.17 23.34 18.59
N THR A 384 4.34 23.27 19.63
CA THR A 384 2.98 22.70 19.54
C THR A 384 1.87 23.74 19.36
N LYS A 385 2.22 25.04 19.34
CA LYS A 385 1.29 26.17 19.20
C LYS A 385 1.80 27.15 18.13
N GLY A 386 0.93 27.52 17.18
CA GLY A 386 1.22 28.49 16.11
C GLY A 386 1.13 27.89 14.70
N LYS A 387 0.76 28.72 13.70
CA LYS A 387 0.54 28.29 12.30
C LYS A 387 1.81 28.31 11.42
N LYS A 388 2.95 28.80 11.89
CA LYS A 388 4.15 29.01 11.04
C LYS A 388 5.25 27.98 11.34
N GLY A 389 5.72 27.32 10.29
CA GLY A 389 6.98 26.57 10.25
C GLY A 389 6.95 25.09 10.67
N ARG A 390 6.07 24.69 11.61
CA ARG A 390 6.04 23.32 12.20
C ARG A 390 7.46 22.69 12.35
N PRO A 391 8.42 23.40 12.97
CA PRO A 391 9.82 22.99 12.97
C PRO A 391 10.02 21.66 13.69
N MET A 392 10.86 20.79 13.13
CA MET A 392 11.22 19.49 13.69
C MET A 392 12.62 19.57 14.30
N GLY A 393 12.84 18.89 15.41
CA GLY A 393 14.15 18.80 16.08
C GLY A 393 14.45 17.35 16.46
N ILE A 394 15.69 17.08 16.83
CA ILE A 394 16.13 15.76 17.29
C ILE A 394 15.83 15.65 18.78
N PHE A 395 15.06 14.64 19.15
CA PHE A 395 14.73 14.34 20.54
C PHE A 395 15.30 12.99 20.96
N LEU A 396 15.69 12.91 22.23
CA LEU A 396 15.89 11.63 22.93
C LEU A 396 14.61 11.33 23.71
N VAL A 397 14.03 10.16 23.45
CA VAL A 397 12.78 9.71 24.07
C VAL A 397 13.00 8.36 24.72
N ASP A 398 12.42 8.16 25.90
CA ASP A 398 12.48 6.86 26.59
C ASP A 398 11.10 6.31 26.99
N THR A 399 11.11 5.06 27.44
CA THR A 399 9.94 4.37 27.98
C THR A 399 9.61 4.76 29.43
N PHE A 400 10.46 5.53 30.10
CA PHE A 400 10.24 6.01 31.47
C PHE A 400 9.39 7.29 31.53
N GLY A 401 9.27 8.01 30.41
CA GLY A 401 8.47 9.23 30.28
C GLY A 401 9.29 10.50 30.03
N ASN A 402 10.60 10.38 29.78
CA ASN A 402 11.44 11.51 29.41
C ASN A 402 11.43 11.75 27.89
N GLU A 403 11.46 13.02 27.52
CA GLU A 403 11.57 13.51 26.15
C GLU A 403 12.33 14.83 26.19
N ILE A 404 13.58 14.81 25.74
CA ILE A 404 14.47 15.99 25.75
C ILE A 404 14.90 16.38 24.34
N LEU A 405 14.92 17.69 24.06
CA LEU A 405 15.47 18.24 22.83
C LEU A 405 16.99 18.15 22.87
N LEU A 406 17.58 17.43 21.90
CA LEU A 406 19.03 17.34 21.71
C LEU A 406 19.54 18.47 20.80
N HIS A 407 18.85 18.71 19.69
CA HIS A 407 19.27 19.71 18.70
C HIS A 407 18.09 20.18 17.84
N SER A 408 18.16 21.42 17.36
CA SER A 408 17.21 21.98 16.39
C SER A 408 17.86 23.02 15.52
N GLU A 409 17.45 23.08 14.25
CA GLU A 409 17.91 24.07 13.28
C GLU A 409 16.71 24.76 12.60
N GLY A 410 16.96 25.89 11.94
CA GLY A 410 15.89 26.75 11.40
C GLY A 410 14.99 26.06 10.37
N ARG A 411 15.55 25.18 9.52
CA ARG A 411 14.78 24.37 8.56
C ARG A 411 14.10 23.18 9.24
N GLY A 412 14.79 22.57 10.19
CA GLY A 412 14.40 21.39 10.95
C GLY A 412 15.40 20.24 10.80
N CYS A 413 15.35 19.28 11.71
CA CYS A 413 16.28 18.13 11.76
C CYS A 413 15.52 16.80 11.66
N TYR A 414 15.98 15.92 10.77
CA TYR A 414 15.29 14.70 10.33
C TYR A 414 16.25 13.50 10.34
N GLU A 415 15.69 12.29 10.39
CA GLU A 415 16.43 11.02 10.21
C GLU A 415 17.63 10.83 11.18
N PRO A 416 17.45 11.04 12.50
CA PRO A 416 18.56 10.97 13.44
C PRO A 416 19.04 9.53 13.66
N MET A 417 20.34 9.27 13.46
CA MET A 417 20.94 7.96 13.72
C MET A 417 22.38 8.04 14.21
N PRO A 418 22.79 7.17 15.15
CA PRO A 418 24.17 7.11 15.61
C PRO A 418 25.10 6.55 14.52
N VAL A 419 26.23 7.20 14.28
CA VAL A 419 27.30 6.66 13.44
C VAL A 419 28.19 5.75 14.28
N THR A 420 27.81 4.47 14.38
CA THR A 420 28.48 3.48 15.21
C THR A 420 28.48 2.10 14.55
N THR A 421 29.27 1.18 15.10
CA THR A 421 29.23 -0.23 14.72
C THR A 421 27.99 -0.90 15.31
N SER A 422 27.37 -1.77 14.53
CA SER A 422 26.26 -2.62 14.94
C SER A 422 26.53 -4.07 14.55
N LYS A 423 25.83 -5.01 15.20
CA LYS A 423 25.97 -6.43 14.86
C LYS A 423 25.28 -6.70 13.53
N PRO A 424 25.96 -7.25 12.50
CA PRO A 424 25.30 -7.59 11.25
C PRO A 424 24.28 -8.71 11.49
N ALA A 425 23.13 -8.61 10.82
CA ALA A 425 22.17 -9.71 10.74
C ALA A 425 22.75 -10.87 9.91
N PRO A 426 22.24 -12.11 10.05
CA PRO A 426 22.73 -13.24 9.26
C PRO A 426 22.34 -13.10 7.78
N VAL A 427 23.20 -13.60 6.89
CA VAL A 427 22.90 -13.70 5.45
C VAL A 427 21.83 -14.78 5.22
N LYS A 428 20.82 -14.45 4.43
CA LYS A 428 19.80 -15.40 3.96
C LYS A 428 20.23 -16.02 2.63
N PRO A 429 20.02 -17.34 2.43
CA PRO A 429 20.31 -17.97 1.15
C PRO A 429 19.35 -17.48 0.07
N ILE A 430 19.83 -17.48 -1.17
CA ILE A 430 19.00 -17.23 -2.35
C ILE A 430 18.25 -18.52 -2.70
N THR A 431 16.94 -18.43 -2.87
CA THR A 431 16.02 -19.58 -3.09
C THR A 431 15.16 -19.43 -4.36
N ARG A 432 15.44 -18.42 -5.18
CA ARG A 432 14.84 -18.19 -6.51
C ARG A 432 15.84 -18.48 -7.63
N ASP A 433 15.34 -18.64 -8.85
CA ASP A 433 16.18 -18.95 -10.03
C ASP A 433 16.33 -17.81 -11.04
N TYR A 434 15.71 -16.65 -10.78
CA TYR A 434 15.77 -15.43 -11.61
C TYR A 434 15.28 -15.58 -13.06
N LYS A 435 14.63 -16.69 -13.46
CA LYS A 435 14.16 -16.86 -14.84
C LYS A 435 13.13 -15.79 -15.21
N PRO A 436 13.39 -14.96 -16.25
CA PRO A 436 12.39 -14.03 -16.76
C PRO A 436 11.14 -14.80 -17.23
N ASN A 437 9.95 -14.33 -16.83
CA ASN A 437 8.67 -14.99 -17.14
C ASN A 437 8.57 -16.45 -16.66
N GLY A 438 9.35 -16.83 -15.63
CA GLY A 438 9.26 -18.12 -14.97
C GLY A 438 7.99 -18.26 -14.11
N THR A 439 7.91 -19.36 -13.38
CA THR A 439 6.80 -19.67 -12.46
C THR A 439 7.32 -19.97 -11.06
N GLY A 440 6.47 -19.73 -10.07
CA GLY A 440 6.61 -20.28 -8.72
C GLY A 440 5.42 -21.18 -8.39
N THR A 441 5.42 -21.80 -7.21
CA THR A 441 4.32 -22.64 -6.75
C THR A 441 3.72 -22.16 -5.44
N PHE A 442 2.39 -22.15 -5.38
CA PHE A 442 1.64 -21.90 -4.15
C PHE A 442 1.07 -23.19 -3.60
N TYR A 443 1.00 -23.32 -2.28
CA TYR A 443 0.18 -24.33 -1.63
C TYR A 443 -0.64 -23.76 -0.46
N VAL A 444 -1.80 -24.36 -0.23
CA VAL A 444 -2.64 -24.12 0.96
C VAL A 444 -2.81 -25.45 1.65
N GLN A 445 -2.48 -25.52 2.95
CA GLN A 445 -2.56 -26.77 3.69
C GLN A 445 -4.02 -27.23 3.86
N ASN A 446 -4.92 -26.34 4.27
CA ASN A 446 -6.35 -26.62 4.35
C ASN A 446 -7.18 -25.33 4.27
N VAL A 447 -7.94 -25.17 3.19
CA VAL A 447 -8.78 -23.97 2.94
C VAL A 447 -9.90 -23.76 3.95
N TYR A 448 -10.27 -24.76 4.76
CA TYR A 448 -11.32 -24.66 5.78
C TYR A 448 -10.81 -24.08 7.10
N ILE A 449 -9.49 -23.90 7.26
CA ILE A 449 -8.90 -23.22 8.42
C ILE A 449 -8.91 -21.71 8.14
N GLY A 450 -9.69 -20.95 8.89
CA GLY A 450 -9.76 -19.49 8.71
C GLY A 450 -10.68 -18.82 9.72
N THR A 451 -10.39 -17.57 10.05
CA THR A 451 -11.16 -16.80 11.06
C THR A 451 -12.58 -16.44 10.60
N HIS A 452 -12.83 -16.44 9.28
CA HIS A 452 -14.08 -15.97 8.65
C HIS A 452 -14.76 -17.05 7.81
N MET A 453 -14.63 -18.31 8.23
CA MET A 453 -15.12 -19.50 7.53
C MET A 453 -16.41 -20.10 8.15
N GLN A 454 -17.03 -19.41 9.12
CA GLN A 454 -18.29 -19.84 9.72
C GLN A 454 -19.36 -20.19 8.66
N GLY A 455 -19.95 -21.38 8.77
CA GLY A 455 -20.99 -21.86 7.85
C GLY A 455 -20.48 -22.43 6.52
N VAL A 456 -19.17 -22.62 6.35
CA VAL A 456 -18.59 -23.35 5.20
C VAL A 456 -18.33 -24.80 5.61
N ALA A 457 -19.01 -25.75 4.97
CA ALA A 457 -18.87 -27.17 5.32
C ALA A 457 -17.66 -27.81 4.61
N PRO A 458 -16.92 -28.74 5.25
CA PRO A 458 -15.90 -29.54 4.58
C PRO A 458 -16.43 -30.20 3.30
N GLY A 459 -15.62 -30.18 2.24
CA GLY A 459 -15.98 -30.68 0.93
C GLY A 459 -16.84 -29.73 0.07
N GLU A 460 -17.32 -28.61 0.60
CA GLU A 460 -18.13 -27.66 -0.18
C GLU A 460 -17.29 -26.84 -1.18
N ILE A 461 -16.08 -26.47 -0.80
CA ILE A 461 -15.12 -25.78 -1.67
C ILE A 461 -14.54 -26.82 -2.63
N LYS A 462 -14.72 -26.58 -3.94
CA LYS A 462 -14.24 -27.48 -4.99
C LYS A 462 -13.08 -26.91 -5.79
N TYR A 463 -12.96 -25.59 -5.82
CA TYR A 463 -11.94 -24.93 -6.63
C TYR A 463 -11.37 -23.70 -5.93
N LEU A 464 -10.13 -23.37 -6.28
CA LEU A 464 -9.53 -22.07 -6.02
C LEU A 464 -9.35 -21.34 -7.35
N ARG A 465 -9.88 -20.12 -7.46
CA ARG A 465 -9.66 -19.21 -8.60
C ARG A 465 -8.49 -18.30 -8.30
N VAL A 466 -7.56 -18.21 -9.24
CA VAL A 466 -6.41 -17.30 -9.18
C VAL A 466 -6.70 -16.10 -10.07
N VAL A 467 -6.69 -14.91 -9.46
CA VAL A 467 -7.01 -13.66 -10.13
C VAL A 467 -5.85 -12.69 -9.97
N GLU A 468 -5.37 -12.15 -11.07
CA GLU A 468 -4.43 -11.04 -11.06
C GLU A 468 -5.17 -9.71 -10.91
N ALA A 469 -4.57 -8.81 -10.14
CA ALA A 469 -4.93 -7.40 -10.09
C ALA A 469 -3.85 -6.60 -10.82
N PRO A 470 -4.06 -6.22 -12.10
CA PRO A 470 -3.06 -5.47 -12.85
C PRO A 470 -2.88 -4.06 -12.31
N GLU A 471 -1.65 -3.56 -12.37
CA GLU A 471 -1.31 -2.20 -11.96
C GLU A 471 -1.80 -1.14 -12.96
N LYS A 472 -2.08 0.05 -12.44
CA LYS A 472 -2.47 1.20 -13.25
C LYS A 472 -1.24 1.89 -13.82
N ARG A 473 -1.11 1.89 -15.15
CA ARG A 473 0.06 2.45 -15.86
C ARG A 473 -0.18 3.82 -16.52
N THR A 474 -1.43 4.29 -16.49
CA THR A 474 -1.86 5.50 -17.20
C THR A 474 -2.85 6.30 -16.36
N TRP A 475 -3.00 7.59 -16.67
CA TRP A 475 -3.95 8.45 -15.99
C TRP A 475 -4.34 9.68 -16.83
N ILE A 476 -5.49 10.25 -16.49
CA ILE A 476 -6.09 11.42 -17.15
C ILE A 476 -6.33 12.56 -16.14
N ASN A 477 -6.86 13.71 -16.58
CA ASN A 477 -7.02 14.92 -15.76
C ASN A 477 -8.44 15.17 -15.24
N ASN A 478 -9.42 14.34 -15.60
CA ASN A 478 -10.80 14.50 -15.18
C ASN A 478 -11.24 13.34 -14.27
N PRO A 479 -11.53 13.56 -12.98
CA PRO A 479 -11.82 12.45 -12.08
C PRO A 479 -13.16 11.77 -12.36
N TRP A 480 -13.27 10.56 -11.83
CA TRP A 480 -14.52 9.85 -11.61
C TRP A 480 -14.73 9.63 -10.11
N SER A 481 -15.91 9.97 -9.59
CA SER A 481 -16.19 9.87 -8.16
C SER A 481 -16.97 8.58 -7.85
N GLY A 482 -16.32 7.43 -8.00
CA GLY A 482 -16.83 6.14 -7.51
C GLY A 482 -16.86 6.07 -5.98
N GLN A 483 -16.74 4.86 -5.40
CA GLN A 483 -16.41 4.68 -3.99
C GLN A 483 -14.94 5.04 -3.72
N GLY A 484 -14.63 6.34 -3.91
CA GLY A 484 -13.31 6.94 -4.02
C GLY A 484 -13.10 7.57 -5.40
N THR A 485 -12.00 8.29 -5.57
CA THR A 485 -11.71 9.02 -6.83
C THR A 485 -10.92 8.14 -7.79
N GLN A 486 -11.23 8.14 -9.08
CA GLN A 486 -10.51 7.35 -10.11
C GLN A 486 -10.11 8.22 -11.29
N TRP A 487 -8.99 7.88 -11.95
CA TRP A 487 -8.38 8.68 -13.02
C TRP A 487 -7.72 7.77 -14.06
N PRO A 488 -8.46 7.09 -14.96
CA PRO A 488 -9.85 7.32 -15.37
C PRO A 488 -10.90 6.53 -14.57
N ALA A 489 -12.17 6.69 -14.92
CA ALA A 489 -13.24 5.77 -14.49
C ALA A 489 -12.93 4.33 -14.90
N MET A 490 -13.04 3.40 -13.96
CA MET A 490 -12.91 1.97 -14.18
C MET A 490 -14.22 1.22 -13.92
N ASN A 491 -14.94 1.60 -12.86
CA ASN A 491 -16.21 1.01 -12.41
C ASN A 491 -16.77 1.86 -11.24
N TRP A 492 -17.87 1.45 -10.59
CA TRP A 492 -18.46 2.18 -9.45
C TRP A 492 -17.82 1.89 -8.08
N HIS A 493 -17.26 0.69 -7.90
CA HIS A 493 -17.07 0.05 -6.60
C HIS A 493 -15.60 -0.16 -6.22
N ASN A 494 -14.71 -0.28 -7.19
CA ASN A 494 -13.31 -0.69 -7.07
C ASN A 494 -12.40 0.21 -7.94
N PHE A 495 -11.09 0.13 -7.74
CA PHE A 495 -10.09 0.93 -8.47
C PHE A 495 -9.32 0.12 -9.53
N GLN A 496 -9.40 -1.21 -9.45
CA GLN A 496 -8.61 -2.11 -10.27
C GLN A 496 -9.45 -2.74 -11.38
N ASN A 497 -8.78 -3.16 -12.46
CA ASN A 497 -9.29 -4.22 -13.31
C ASN A 497 -8.82 -5.58 -12.79
N LYS A 498 -9.31 -6.69 -13.36
CA LYS A 498 -9.00 -8.06 -12.96
C LYS A 498 -8.67 -8.90 -14.19
N ARG A 499 -7.76 -9.86 -14.03
CA ARG A 499 -7.45 -10.87 -15.05
C ARG A 499 -7.48 -12.25 -14.40
N ILE A 500 -8.42 -13.10 -14.82
CA ILE A 500 -8.53 -14.46 -14.27
C ILE A 500 -7.47 -15.33 -14.95
N LEU A 501 -6.51 -15.83 -14.17
CA LEU A 501 -5.44 -16.68 -14.67
C LEU A 501 -5.91 -18.13 -14.80
N GLY A 502 -6.80 -18.56 -13.91
CA GLY A 502 -7.50 -19.84 -14.03
C GLY A 502 -8.07 -20.34 -12.72
N THR A 503 -8.56 -21.58 -12.74
CA THR A 503 -8.98 -22.30 -11.54
C THR A 503 -8.16 -23.57 -11.35
N VAL A 504 -8.00 -23.99 -10.11
CA VAL A 504 -7.35 -25.24 -9.72
C VAL A 504 -8.24 -26.03 -8.78
N PRO A 505 -8.15 -27.37 -8.76
CA PRO A 505 -8.95 -28.19 -7.85
C PRO A 505 -8.51 -27.99 -6.39
N VAL A 506 -9.47 -28.09 -5.49
CA VAL A 506 -9.26 -28.24 -4.05
C VAL A 506 -9.49 -29.71 -3.72
N GLU A 507 -8.52 -30.35 -3.07
CA GLU A 507 -8.58 -31.76 -2.71
C GLU A 507 -9.61 -32.04 -1.61
N GLU A 508 -9.92 -33.31 -1.38
CA GLU A 508 -10.89 -33.74 -0.36
C GLU A 508 -10.48 -33.33 1.06
N ASP A 509 -9.18 -33.26 1.34
CA ASP A 509 -8.63 -32.78 2.62
C ASP A 509 -8.59 -31.24 2.72
N GLY A 510 -9.08 -30.53 1.70
CA GLY A 510 -9.07 -29.08 1.61
C GLY A 510 -7.74 -28.48 1.13
N SER A 511 -6.77 -29.30 0.73
CA SER A 511 -5.46 -28.81 0.28
C SER A 511 -5.46 -28.35 -1.18
N VAL A 512 -4.56 -27.42 -1.50
CA VAL A 512 -4.37 -26.88 -2.85
C VAL A 512 -2.87 -26.75 -3.13
N HIS A 513 -2.44 -27.05 -4.36
CA HIS A 513 -1.05 -26.90 -4.81
C HIS A 513 -1.03 -26.58 -6.31
N PHE A 514 -0.47 -25.43 -6.70
CA PHE A 514 -0.54 -24.94 -8.08
C PHE A 514 0.62 -24.05 -8.50
N GLU A 515 0.88 -23.99 -9.80
CA GLU A 515 1.84 -23.06 -10.39
C GLU A 515 1.20 -21.70 -10.67
N CYS A 516 1.96 -20.64 -10.40
CA CYS A 516 1.58 -19.27 -10.70
C CYS A 516 2.71 -18.58 -11.49
N PRO A 517 2.39 -17.78 -12.52
CA PRO A 517 3.36 -16.90 -13.15
C PRO A 517 4.07 -16.04 -12.10
N ALA A 518 5.41 -15.99 -12.17
CA ALA A 518 6.20 -15.13 -11.31
C ALA A 518 5.91 -13.65 -11.61
N ASP A 519 6.25 -12.77 -10.66
CA ASP A 519 6.13 -11.32 -10.82
C ASP A 519 4.72 -10.83 -11.19
N THR A 520 3.71 -11.61 -10.79
CA THR A 520 2.31 -11.31 -11.02
C THR A 520 1.62 -11.11 -9.68
N PHE A 521 0.95 -9.98 -9.52
CA PHE A 521 0.25 -9.65 -8.29
C PHE A 521 -1.15 -10.27 -8.29
N VAL A 522 -1.33 -11.33 -7.49
CA VAL A 522 -2.51 -12.19 -7.50
C VAL A 522 -3.22 -12.23 -6.15
N PHE A 523 -4.49 -12.58 -6.19
CA PHE A 523 -5.31 -12.94 -5.04
C PHE A 523 -6.16 -14.16 -5.37
N PHE A 524 -6.72 -14.78 -4.33
CA PHE A 524 -7.40 -16.08 -4.45
C PHE A 524 -8.87 -15.99 -4.05
N GLN A 525 -9.72 -16.75 -4.74
CA GLN A 525 -11.12 -16.94 -4.38
C GLN A 525 -11.44 -18.43 -4.24
N LEU A 526 -12.05 -18.81 -3.12
CA LEU A 526 -12.57 -20.16 -2.90
C LEU A 526 -13.93 -20.27 -3.58
N LEU A 527 -14.15 -21.31 -4.37
CA LEU A 527 -15.37 -21.52 -5.14
C LEU A 527 -16.06 -22.84 -4.79
N ASP A 528 -17.39 -22.83 -4.85
CA ASP A 528 -18.22 -24.02 -4.73
C ASP A 528 -18.22 -24.89 -6.01
N LYS A 529 -19.05 -25.94 -6.01
CA LYS A 529 -19.24 -26.84 -7.17
C LYS A 529 -19.79 -26.13 -8.42
N ASP A 530 -20.44 -24.99 -8.25
CA ASP A 530 -21.08 -24.20 -9.31
C ASP A 530 -20.22 -22.98 -9.69
N LYS A 531 -18.97 -22.94 -9.23
CA LYS A 531 -17.96 -21.91 -9.53
C LYS A 531 -18.34 -20.53 -8.97
N MET A 532 -19.25 -20.46 -8.00
CA MET A 532 -19.56 -19.22 -7.28
C MET A 532 -18.62 -19.05 -6.08
N MET A 533 -18.23 -17.80 -5.83
CA MET A 533 -17.34 -17.46 -4.72
C MET A 533 -17.99 -17.73 -3.35
N ILE A 534 -17.29 -18.52 -2.54
CA ILE A 534 -17.54 -18.70 -1.12
C ILE A 534 -16.77 -17.65 -0.32
N HIS A 535 -15.49 -17.44 -0.62
CA HIS A 535 -14.64 -16.52 0.11
C HIS A 535 -13.56 -15.92 -0.80
N SER A 536 -13.06 -14.74 -0.45
CA SER A 536 -12.05 -14.00 -1.24
C SER A 536 -10.94 -13.48 -0.35
N MET A 537 -9.70 -13.71 -0.78
CA MET A 537 -8.55 -12.99 -0.24
C MET A 537 -8.67 -11.52 -0.64
N ARG A 538 -8.96 -10.65 0.33
CA ARG A 538 -9.08 -9.21 0.10
C ARG A 538 -7.72 -8.54 0.26
N SER A 539 -6.67 -9.06 -0.35
CA SER A 539 -5.30 -8.52 -0.35
C SER A 539 -4.56 -9.21 -1.51
N GLY A 540 -3.39 -8.73 -1.91
CA GLY A 540 -2.59 -9.41 -2.93
C GLY A 540 -1.32 -10.09 -2.42
N THR A 541 -0.82 -11.05 -3.19
CA THR A 541 0.50 -11.66 -3.05
C THR A 541 1.18 -11.76 -4.41
N SER A 542 2.46 -12.09 -4.43
CA SER A 542 3.25 -12.38 -5.63
C SER A 542 4.25 -13.46 -5.31
N ILE A 543 4.73 -14.17 -6.33
CA ILE A 543 5.73 -15.22 -6.18
C ILE A 543 6.92 -14.96 -7.11
N GLN A 544 8.11 -15.30 -6.65
CA GLN A 544 9.33 -15.26 -7.47
C GLN A 544 9.47 -16.53 -8.31
N SER A 545 10.26 -16.45 -9.38
CA SER A 545 10.55 -17.64 -10.19
C SER A 545 11.35 -18.67 -9.40
N GLY A 546 10.88 -19.92 -9.41
CA GLY A 546 11.44 -21.03 -8.63
C GLY A 546 11.02 -21.08 -7.15
N GLU A 547 10.30 -20.07 -6.66
CA GLU A 547 9.85 -20.03 -5.27
C GLU A 547 8.71 -21.02 -5.01
N THR A 548 8.67 -21.57 -3.79
CA THR A 548 7.49 -22.26 -3.24
C THR A 548 7.00 -21.49 -2.02
N GLN A 549 5.76 -21.01 -2.05
CA GLN A 549 5.15 -20.27 -0.96
C GLN A 549 3.84 -20.95 -0.51
N GLY A 550 3.53 -20.94 0.78
CA GLY A 550 2.25 -21.48 1.23
C GLY A 550 1.71 -20.88 2.52
N CYS A 551 0.45 -21.19 2.79
CA CYS A 551 -0.25 -20.81 4.01
C CYS A 551 -0.96 -22.03 4.62
N VAL A 552 -1.27 -21.92 5.91
CA VAL A 552 -1.97 -22.99 6.64
C VAL A 552 -3.43 -23.04 6.19
N GLY A 553 -4.04 -21.86 6.07
CA GLY A 553 -5.45 -21.74 5.71
C GLY A 553 -5.79 -20.41 5.05
N CYS A 554 -7.07 -20.10 4.99
CA CYS A 554 -7.58 -18.88 4.38
C CYS A 554 -7.81 -17.82 5.47
N HIS A 555 -6.83 -16.94 5.66
CA HIS A 555 -6.83 -15.94 6.73
C HIS A 555 -6.93 -16.57 8.13
N GLU A 556 -6.13 -17.61 8.35
CA GLU A 556 -5.89 -18.22 9.66
C GLU A 556 -5.31 -17.22 10.65
N ASP A 557 -5.49 -17.50 11.95
CA ASP A 557 -4.79 -16.75 12.99
C ASP A 557 -3.28 -17.08 12.92
N ARG A 558 -2.48 -16.07 12.58
CA ARG A 558 -1.02 -16.21 12.43
C ARG A 558 -0.27 -16.38 13.76
N ASN A 559 -0.96 -16.24 14.89
CA ASN A 559 -0.41 -16.54 16.21
C ASN A 559 -0.85 -17.93 16.70
N SER A 560 -1.67 -18.65 15.93
CA SER A 560 -2.07 -20.02 16.26
C SER A 560 -1.06 -21.03 15.75
N ALA A 561 -0.88 -22.12 16.49
CA ALA A 561 -0.15 -23.28 16.00
C ALA A 561 -0.96 -23.98 14.92
N VAL A 562 -0.26 -24.59 13.96
CA VAL A 562 -0.86 -25.46 12.96
C VAL A 562 -1.62 -26.60 13.66
N PRO A 563 -2.93 -26.81 13.41
CA PRO A 563 -3.69 -27.86 14.09
C PRO A 563 -3.07 -29.26 13.92
N LEU A 564 -2.97 -30.04 15.00
CA LEU A 564 -2.32 -31.38 14.98
C LEU A 564 -2.91 -32.35 13.92
N ASN A 565 -4.18 -32.20 13.55
CA ASN A 565 -4.83 -33.01 12.51
C ASN A 565 -4.35 -32.72 11.07
N THR A 566 -3.47 -31.74 10.86
CA THR A 566 -2.83 -31.47 9.54
C THR A 566 -1.39 -32.01 9.45
N GLN A 567 -0.94 -32.85 10.39
CA GLN A 567 0.41 -33.46 10.41
C GLN A 567 0.69 -34.43 9.26
N LYS A 568 -0.33 -34.89 8.52
CA LYS A 568 -0.13 -35.66 7.28
C LYS A 568 0.19 -34.71 6.13
N GLN A 569 1.14 -35.08 5.27
CA GLN A 569 1.43 -34.32 4.05
C GLN A 569 0.12 -34.10 3.25
N PRO A 570 -0.22 -32.85 2.89
CA PRO A 570 -1.47 -32.54 2.19
C PRO A 570 -1.58 -33.29 0.87
N LEU A 571 -2.78 -33.76 0.51
CA LEU A 571 -3.01 -34.54 -0.71
C LEU A 571 -2.52 -33.81 -1.96
N ALA A 572 -2.74 -32.50 -2.05
CA ALA A 572 -2.32 -31.70 -3.20
C ALA A 572 -0.79 -31.67 -3.38
N MET A 573 -0.03 -31.81 -2.30
CA MET A 573 1.44 -31.84 -2.32
C MET A 573 2.02 -33.23 -2.61
N LYS A 574 1.18 -34.28 -2.69
CA LYS A 574 1.61 -35.63 -3.11
C LYS A 574 1.67 -35.79 -4.63
N ARG A 575 1.21 -34.79 -5.37
CA ARG A 575 1.22 -34.72 -6.83
C ARG A 575 1.90 -33.44 -7.31
N ALA A 576 2.21 -33.38 -8.60
CA ALA A 576 2.69 -32.16 -9.22
C ALA A 576 1.70 -31.00 -9.04
N ALA A 577 2.23 -29.79 -8.98
CA ALA A 577 1.45 -28.57 -8.90
C ALA A 577 0.48 -28.47 -10.08
N SER A 578 -0.78 -28.14 -9.80
CA SER A 578 -1.79 -27.93 -10.84
C SER A 578 -1.43 -26.74 -11.72
N LYS A 579 -1.62 -26.87 -13.04
CA LYS A 579 -1.58 -25.75 -13.98
C LYS A 579 -2.91 -24.97 -13.91
N LEU A 580 -2.85 -23.68 -14.21
CA LEU A 580 -4.03 -22.81 -14.24
C LEU A 580 -4.88 -23.09 -15.48
N SER A 581 -6.15 -23.45 -15.29
CA SER A 581 -7.05 -23.87 -16.38
C SER A 581 -7.55 -22.74 -17.30
N GLY A 582 -7.17 -21.49 -17.08
CA GLY A 582 -7.81 -20.32 -17.68
C GLY A 582 -9.27 -20.12 -17.24
N TRP A 583 -9.97 -19.19 -17.90
CA TRP A 583 -11.39 -18.93 -17.69
C TRP A 583 -12.04 -18.52 -19.02
N LYS A 584 -12.86 -19.43 -19.58
CA LYS A 584 -13.52 -19.26 -20.88
C LYS A 584 -12.53 -18.79 -21.97
N GLY A 585 -11.41 -19.53 -22.09
CA GLY A 585 -10.29 -19.22 -22.98
C GLY A 585 -9.04 -18.70 -22.26
N LYS A 586 -8.16 -18.04 -23.02
CA LYS A 586 -6.89 -17.49 -22.50
C LYS A 586 -7.16 -16.35 -21.51
N PRO A 587 -6.29 -16.18 -20.49
CA PRO A 587 -6.35 -15.05 -19.56
C PRO A 587 -6.37 -13.71 -20.29
N ARG A 588 -7.29 -12.84 -19.89
CA ARG A 588 -7.48 -11.49 -20.43
C ARG A 588 -8.06 -10.57 -19.37
N GLU A 589 -7.88 -9.28 -19.57
CA GLU A 589 -8.50 -8.23 -18.77
C GLU A 589 -10.03 -8.32 -18.84
N PHE A 590 -10.70 -8.24 -17.69
CA PHE A 590 -12.15 -8.44 -17.61
C PHE A 590 -12.91 -7.27 -18.26
N SER A 591 -13.88 -7.59 -19.12
CA SER A 591 -14.74 -6.59 -19.77
C SER A 591 -16.20 -6.91 -19.51
N TYR A 592 -16.94 -5.99 -18.86
CA TYR A 592 -18.38 -6.17 -18.71
C TYR A 592 -19.09 -6.25 -20.07
N GLN A 593 -18.68 -5.41 -21.03
CA GLN A 593 -19.20 -5.41 -22.40
C GLN A 593 -18.85 -6.70 -23.17
N GLY A 594 -17.69 -7.29 -22.90
CA GLY A 594 -17.26 -8.52 -23.58
C GLY A 594 -17.82 -9.79 -22.97
N GLU A 595 -18.02 -9.81 -21.65
CA GLU A 595 -18.34 -11.04 -20.92
C GLU A 595 -19.79 -11.11 -20.45
N VAL A 596 -20.35 -10.00 -19.96
CA VAL A 596 -21.66 -9.99 -19.27
C VAL A 596 -22.78 -9.47 -20.17
N GLN A 597 -22.58 -8.32 -20.80
CA GLN A 597 -23.60 -7.70 -21.66
C GLN A 597 -24.15 -8.64 -22.74
N PRO A 598 -23.35 -9.48 -23.42
CA PRO A 598 -23.86 -10.38 -24.46
C PRO A 598 -24.90 -11.38 -23.92
N VAL A 599 -24.81 -11.76 -22.64
CA VAL A 599 -25.81 -12.63 -22.00
C VAL A 599 -27.15 -11.91 -21.88
N PHE A 600 -27.13 -10.63 -21.47
CA PHE A 600 -28.35 -9.83 -21.38
C PHE A 600 -28.91 -9.49 -22.75
N ASP A 601 -28.07 -9.19 -23.74
CA ASP A 601 -28.50 -8.91 -25.11
C ASP A 601 -29.29 -10.10 -25.69
N GLN A 602 -28.80 -11.32 -25.45
CA GLN A 602 -29.43 -12.54 -25.95
C GLN A 602 -30.76 -12.87 -25.25
N HIS A 603 -30.84 -12.68 -23.94
CA HIS A 603 -31.92 -13.27 -23.13
C HIS A 603 -32.86 -12.25 -22.47
N CYS A 604 -32.48 -10.98 -22.36
CA CYS A 604 -33.17 -10.02 -21.50
C CYS A 604 -33.56 -8.73 -22.21
N VAL A 605 -32.71 -8.21 -23.11
CA VAL A 605 -32.89 -6.88 -23.71
C VAL A 605 -34.18 -6.77 -24.51
N SER A 606 -34.66 -7.84 -25.16
CA SER A 606 -35.94 -7.82 -25.90
C SER A 606 -37.13 -7.29 -25.06
N CYS A 607 -37.12 -7.54 -23.75
CA CYS A 607 -38.10 -7.03 -22.78
C CYS A 607 -37.57 -5.85 -21.96
N HIS A 608 -36.30 -5.88 -21.56
CA HIS A 608 -35.65 -4.91 -20.66
C HIS A 608 -34.89 -3.82 -21.41
N ASP A 609 -35.58 -3.07 -22.27
CA ASP A 609 -34.98 -2.04 -23.13
C ASP A 609 -35.75 -0.71 -23.08
N TYR A 610 -35.15 0.35 -23.61
CA TYR A 610 -35.77 1.67 -23.75
C TYR A 610 -37.15 1.57 -24.42
N GLY A 611 -38.13 2.26 -23.85
CA GLY A 611 -39.52 2.27 -24.35
C GLY A 611 -40.32 0.99 -24.05
N LYS A 612 -39.72 -0.04 -23.44
CA LYS A 612 -40.44 -1.25 -23.03
C LYS A 612 -40.93 -1.15 -21.58
N PRO A 613 -42.09 -1.75 -21.22
CA PRO A 613 -42.59 -1.72 -19.85
C PRO A 613 -41.61 -2.27 -18.81
N ALA A 614 -40.95 -3.41 -19.09
CA ALA A 614 -39.96 -3.98 -18.17
C ALA A 614 -38.68 -3.13 -18.09
N GLY A 615 -38.30 -2.46 -19.19
CA GLY A 615 -37.19 -1.49 -19.24
C GLY A 615 -37.36 -0.30 -18.30
N GLN A 616 -38.60 0.16 -18.04
CA GLN A 616 -38.87 1.21 -17.05
C GLN A 616 -38.46 0.76 -15.64
N LYS A 617 -38.69 -0.51 -15.31
CA LYS A 617 -38.29 -1.10 -14.02
C LYS A 617 -36.80 -1.43 -13.97
N LEU A 618 -36.22 -1.98 -15.03
CA LEU A 618 -34.80 -2.29 -15.13
C LEU A 618 -34.40 -2.26 -16.61
N ASN A 619 -33.57 -1.30 -17.01
CA ASN A 619 -33.08 -1.22 -18.38
C ASN A 619 -31.75 -1.99 -18.47
N LEU A 620 -31.69 -2.98 -19.35
CA LEU A 620 -30.52 -3.82 -19.60
C LEU A 620 -29.88 -3.58 -20.97
N ALA A 621 -30.28 -2.52 -21.67
CA ALA A 621 -29.75 -2.16 -22.97
C ALA A 621 -28.22 -1.99 -22.96
N SER A 622 -27.58 -2.39 -24.05
CA SER A 622 -26.13 -2.28 -24.25
C SER A 622 -25.65 -0.84 -24.54
N ASP A 623 -26.58 0.10 -24.70
CA ASP A 623 -26.33 1.48 -25.09
C ASP A 623 -25.34 2.19 -24.18
N ARG A 624 -24.30 2.74 -24.79
CA ARG A 624 -23.27 3.53 -24.14
C ARG A 624 -23.85 4.88 -23.72
N THR A 625 -23.46 5.24 -22.51
CA THR A 625 -23.71 6.53 -21.90
C THR A 625 -22.39 7.31 -21.83
N LEU A 626 -22.37 8.44 -21.13
CA LEU A 626 -21.15 9.23 -20.89
C LEU A 626 -19.97 8.39 -20.39
N VAL A 627 -20.19 7.47 -19.45
CA VAL A 627 -19.08 6.78 -18.77
C VAL A 627 -19.19 5.26 -18.81
N PHE A 628 -20.37 4.66 -18.83
CA PHE A 628 -20.54 3.21 -18.91
C PHE A 628 -21.60 2.88 -19.97
N ASN A 629 -22.34 1.78 -19.83
CA ASN A 629 -23.57 1.55 -20.57
C ASN A 629 -24.80 1.56 -19.65
N ALA A 630 -25.97 1.51 -20.28
CA ALA A 630 -27.24 1.63 -19.58
C ALA A 630 -27.45 0.49 -18.57
N SER A 631 -27.24 -0.76 -18.98
CA SER A 631 -27.42 -1.93 -18.11
C SER A 631 -26.57 -1.89 -16.84
N TYR A 632 -25.29 -1.56 -16.96
CA TYR A 632 -24.38 -1.51 -15.81
C TYR A 632 -24.80 -0.43 -14.81
N ILE A 633 -25.18 0.75 -15.31
CA ILE A 633 -25.66 1.86 -14.49
C ILE A 633 -26.98 1.51 -13.81
N ASP A 634 -27.93 0.90 -14.52
CA ASP A 634 -29.24 0.57 -13.98
C ASP A 634 -29.17 -0.57 -12.95
N LEU A 635 -28.40 -1.63 -13.22
CA LEU A 635 -28.15 -2.71 -12.26
C LEU A 635 -27.56 -2.18 -10.95
N TRP A 636 -26.61 -1.24 -11.04
CA TRP A 636 -26.01 -0.59 -9.89
C TRP A 636 -27.00 0.33 -9.16
N SER A 637 -27.57 1.31 -9.88
CA SER A 637 -28.43 2.34 -9.28
C SER A 637 -29.70 1.77 -8.67
N LYS A 638 -30.22 0.65 -9.20
CA LYS A 638 -31.40 -0.04 -8.68
C LYS A 638 -31.08 -1.11 -7.64
N GLY A 639 -29.81 -1.29 -7.26
CA GLY A 639 -29.39 -2.18 -6.18
C GLY A 639 -29.52 -3.68 -6.49
N TYR A 640 -29.28 -4.07 -7.75
CA TYR A 640 -29.25 -5.49 -8.14
C TYR A 640 -27.88 -6.16 -7.89
N VAL A 641 -26.82 -5.36 -7.79
CA VAL A 641 -25.44 -5.79 -7.57
C VAL A 641 -25.10 -5.71 -6.08
N ASN A 642 -24.52 -6.77 -5.51
CA ASN A 642 -23.95 -6.74 -4.16
C ASN A 642 -22.42 -6.92 -4.20
N ALA A 643 -21.73 -5.89 -4.67
CA ALA A 643 -20.27 -5.79 -4.68
C ALA A 643 -19.78 -5.21 -3.34
N ILE A 644 -18.66 -5.68 -2.82
CA ILE A 644 -18.09 -5.18 -1.54
C ILE A 644 -17.59 -3.75 -1.66
N GLY A 645 -17.19 -3.34 -2.87
CA GLY A 645 -16.68 -2.01 -3.13
C GLY A 645 -15.29 -1.78 -2.58
N ALA A 646 -15.02 -0.53 -2.22
CA ALA A 646 -13.90 -0.19 -1.34
C ALA A 646 -14.10 -0.89 0.01
N GLY A 647 -15.33 -1.06 0.50
CA GLY A 647 -15.60 -1.87 1.71
C GLY A 647 -14.77 -1.46 2.95
N PRO A 648 -14.74 -2.28 4.00
CA PRO A 648 -13.91 -2.04 5.19
C PRO A 648 -12.51 -2.70 5.05
N ALA A 649 -11.56 -2.32 5.91
CA ALA A 649 -10.25 -2.99 6.03
C ALA A 649 -10.38 -4.47 6.46
N ALA A 650 -11.30 -4.75 7.37
CA ALA A 650 -11.48 -6.05 7.99
C ALA A 650 -11.79 -7.17 6.99
N ILE A 651 -11.32 -8.38 7.28
CA ILE A 651 -11.71 -9.59 6.55
C ILE A 651 -13.23 -9.75 6.64
N GLN A 652 -13.85 -10.26 5.57
CA GLN A 652 -15.30 -10.40 5.49
C GLN A 652 -15.70 -11.86 5.66
N GLN A 653 -16.83 -12.09 6.32
CA GLN A 653 -17.39 -13.43 6.46
C GLN A 653 -17.60 -14.10 5.09
N ALA A 654 -17.33 -15.41 5.00
CA ALA A 654 -17.64 -16.19 3.81
C ALA A 654 -19.11 -15.99 3.38
N ARG A 655 -19.34 -15.86 2.07
CA ARG A 655 -20.64 -15.55 1.46
C ARG A 655 -21.32 -14.33 2.06
N SER A 656 -20.61 -13.25 2.35
CA SER A 656 -21.22 -11.96 2.73
C SER A 656 -21.45 -11.00 1.56
N TRP A 657 -20.80 -11.24 0.42
CA TRP A 657 -20.88 -10.39 -0.78
C TRP A 657 -20.70 -11.22 -2.07
N GLY A 658 -20.72 -10.56 -3.23
CA GLY A 658 -20.56 -11.20 -4.54
C GLY A 658 -21.83 -11.84 -5.05
N ALA A 659 -21.70 -12.89 -5.87
CA ALA A 659 -22.83 -13.58 -6.50
C ALA A 659 -23.83 -14.11 -5.46
N ALA A 660 -23.34 -14.76 -4.40
CA ALA A 660 -24.15 -15.41 -3.38
C ALA A 660 -25.18 -14.47 -2.70
N ASN A 661 -24.90 -13.16 -2.65
CA ASN A 661 -25.79 -12.17 -2.02
C ASN A 661 -26.41 -11.16 -2.98
N SER A 662 -26.15 -11.27 -4.28
CA SER A 662 -26.67 -10.32 -5.25
C SER A 662 -28.14 -10.60 -5.57
N ARG A 663 -28.99 -9.55 -5.51
CA ARG A 663 -30.40 -9.67 -5.90
C ARG A 663 -30.55 -10.12 -7.36
N LEU A 664 -29.60 -9.72 -8.22
CA LEU A 664 -29.54 -10.22 -9.60
C LEU A 664 -29.46 -11.75 -9.67
N VAL A 665 -28.58 -12.38 -8.89
CA VAL A 665 -28.39 -13.83 -8.95
C VAL A 665 -29.62 -14.55 -8.41
N LYS A 666 -30.20 -14.08 -7.29
CA LYS A 666 -31.47 -14.62 -6.76
C LYS A 666 -32.58 -14.54 -7.81
N ALA A 667 -32.67 -13.41 -8.49
CA ALA A 667 -33.64 -13.23 -9.57
C ALA A 667 -33.41 -14.24 -10.70
N LEU A 668 -32.16 -14.52 -11.09
CA LEU A 668 -31.81 -15.43 -12.17
C LEU A 668 -31.94 -16.92 -11.83
N THR A 669 -31.79 -17.32 -10.57
CA THR A 669 -31.72 -18.74 -10.17
C THR A 669 -32.95 -19.25 -9.42
N VAL A 670 -33.56 -18.42 -8.59
CA VAL A 670 -34.72 -18.81 -7.75
C VAL A 670 -36.00 -18.22 -8.34
N ASP A 671 -35.99 -16.92 -8.65
CA ASP A 671 -37.23 -16.21 -8.95
C ASP A 671 -37.65 -16.33 -10.43
N HIS A 672 -36.69 -16.51 -11.35
CA HIS A 672 -36.97 -16.53 -12.80
C HIS A 672 -37.97 -17.62 -13.19
N GLN A 673 -37.98 -18.75 -12.49
CA GLN A 673 -38.94 -19.83 -12.74
C GLN A 673 -40.33 -19.55 -12.17
N ASN A 674 -40.43 -18.61 -11.22
CA ASN A 674 -41.67 -18.24 -10.53
C ASN A 674 -42.33 -16.98 -11.11
N ILE A 675 -41.69 -16.28 -12.04
CA ILE A 675 -42.24 -15.13 -12.79
C ILE A 675 -42.84 -15.68 -14.10
N PRO A 676 -44.17 -15.64 -14.31
CA PRO A 676 -44.82 -16.20 -15.49
C PRO A 676 -44.25 -15.70 -16.82
N GLU A 677 -43.86 -14.43 -16.88
CA GLU A 677 -43.29 -13.78 -18.06
C GLU A 677 -41.85 -14.20 -18.35
N HIS A 678 -41.14 -14.80 -17.38
CA HIS A 678 -39.76 -15.27 -17.52
C HIS A 678 -39.66 -16.80 -17.62
N LYS A 679 -40.79 -17.51 -17.60
CA LYS A 679 -40.84 -18.98 -17.57
C LYS A 679 -40.09 -19.65 -18.72
N ASP A 680 -39.90 -18.96 -19.85
CA ASP A 680 -39.22 -19.48 -21.05
C ASP A 680 -37.75 -19.05 -21.15
N VAL A 681 -37.28 -18.16 -20.27
CA VAL A 681 -35.87 -17.73 -20.24
C VAL A 681 -35.04 -18.77 -19.48
N ARG A 682 -34.02 -19.32 -20.15
CA ARG A 682 -33.10 -20.31 -19.57
C ARG A 682 -31.67 -19.95 -19.92
N LEU A 683 -30.89 -19.59 -18.90
CA LEU A 683 -29.46 -19.38 -19.05
C LEU A 683 -28.72 -20.71 -19.03
N LYS A 684 -27.77 -20.87 -19.95
CA LYS A 684 -26.79 -21.95 -19.88
C LYS A 684 -25.91 -21.74 -18.65
N ARG A 685 -25.37 -22.84 -18.10
CA ARG A 685 -24.45 -22.78 -16.95
C ARG A 685 -23.28 -21.82 -17.18
N ASP A 686 -22.70 -21.84 -18.39
CA ASP A 686 -21.60 -20.96 -18.77
C ASP A 686 -21.99 -19.48 -18.84
N GLU A 687 -23.23 -19.18 -19.23
CA GLU A 687 -23.76 -17.81 -19.29
C GLU A 687 -24.01 -17.27 -17.88
N LEU A 688 -24.56 -18.09 -17.00
CA LEU A 688 -24.74 -17.74 -15.58
C LEU A 688 -23.38 -17.52 -14.90
N GLU A 689 -22.38 -18.36 -15.18
CA GLU A 689 -21.02 -18.23 -14.63
C GLU A 689 -20.37 -16.89 -14.97
N LYS A 690 -20.62 -16.33 -16.17
CA LYS A 690 -20.13 -15.00 -16.56
C LYS A 690 -20.69 -13.90 -15.66
N ILE A 691 -21.98 -13.96 -15.35
CA ILE A 691 -22.66 -12.99 -14.48
C ILE A 691 -22.19 -13.16 -13.03
N THR A 692 -22.13 -14.38 -12.51
CA THR A 692 -21.70 -14.63 -11.13
C THR A 692 -20.23 -14.26 -10.92
N THR A 693 -19.37 -14.63 -11.87
CA THR A 693 -17.93 -14.27 -11.82
C THR A 693 -17.74 -12.75 -11.84
N TRP A 694 -18.49 -12.01 -12.66
CA TRP A 694 -18.44 -10.54 -12.65
C TRP A 694 -18.74 -9.95 -11.28
N LEU A 695 -19.77 -10.45 -10.60
CA LEU A 695 -20.14 -10.01 -9.25
C LEU A 695 -19.07 -10.38 -8.21
N ASP A 696 -18.55 -11.60 -8.29
CA ASP A 696 -17.48 -12.11 -7.42
C ASP A 696 -16.17 -11.34 -7.58
N LEU A 697 -15.90 -10.81 -8.78
CA LEU A 697 -14.74 -9.96 -9.06
C LEU A 697 -14.90 -8.50 -8.61
N ASN A 698 -15.93 -8.20 -7.81
CA ASN A 698 -16.25 -6.85 -7.35
C ASN A 698 -16.72 -5.92 -8.49
N ALA A 699 -17.46 -6.50 -9.45
CA ALA A 699 -18.18 -5.82 -10.53
C ALA A 699 -17.35 -4.83 -11.41
N PRO A 700 -16.19 -5.24 -11.97
CA PRO A 700 -15.42 -4.40 -12.90
C PRO A 700 -16.22 -4.10 -14.18
N TYR A 701 -15.95 -2.97 -14.83
CA TYR A 701 -16.57 -2.60 -16.12
C TYR A 701 -15.54 -2.56 -17.24
N TYR A 702 -14.55 -1.68 -17.12
CA TYR A 702 -13.56 -1.44 -18.17
C TYR A 702 -12.44 -2.48 -18.17
N PRO A 703 -12.06 -3.01 -19.34
CA PRO A 703 -10.89 -3.86 -19.45
C PRO A 703 -9.57 -3.08 -19.38
N THR A 704 -9.55 -1.75 -19.41
CA THR A 704 -8.29 -1.00 -19.51
C THR A 704 -8.32 0.34 -18.79
N PHE A 705 -7.19 0.75 -18.22
CA PHE A 705 -6.95 2.10 -17.68
C PHE A 705 -6.64 3.15 -18.75
N GLN A 706 -6.40 2.75 -20.00
CA GLN A 706 -6.10 3.70 -21.07
C GLN A 706 -7.37 4.43 -21.51
N SER A 707 -7.19 5.67 -21.97
CA SER A 707 -8.25 6.53 -22.47
C SER A 707 -7.98 6.96 -23.90
N ALA A 708 -9.01 6.90 -24.74
CA ALA A 708 -9.06 7.55 -26.05
C ALA A 708 -9.68 8.96 -25.99
N HIS A 709 -10.29 9.32 -24.85
CA HIS A 709 -11.02 10.56 -24.62
C HIS A 709 -10.47 11.29 -23.37
N PRO A 710 -9.17 11.67 -23.34
CA PRO A 710 -8.53 12.19 -22.13
C PRO A 710 -9.14 13.49 -21.61
N GLU A 711 -9.69 14.31 -22.51
CA GLU A 711 -10.38 15.57 -22.20
C GLU A 711 -11.87 15.38 -21.87
N GLY A 712 -12.40 14.18 -22.14
CA GLY A 712 -13.76 13.81 -21.81
C GLY A 712 -13.94 13.60 -20.31
N LEU A 713 -15.21 13.69 -19.87
CA LEU A 713 -15.57 13.34 -18.50
C LEU A 713 -15.03 11.94 -18.14
N ALA A 714 -14.34 11.86 -16.99
CA ALA A 714 -13.73 10.65 -16.45
C ALA A 714 -12.73 9.92 -17.39
N GLY A 715 -12.26 10.57 -18.46
CA GLY A 715 -11.48 9.93 -19.51
C GLY A 715 -12.27 8.96 -20.39
N ARG A 716 -13.61 9.02 -20.36
CA ARG A 716 -14.48 8.03 -21.03
C ARG A 716 -15.50 8.67 -21.98
N SER A 717 -16.00 9.85 -21.64
CA SER A 717 -17.06 10.49 -22.42
C SER A 717 -16.55 11.05 -23.75
N PRO A 718 -17.27 10.83 -24.87
CA PRO A 718 -16.99 11.49 -26.15
C PRO A 718 -17.36 12.98 -26.14
N LEU A 719 -18.14 13.40 -25.14
CA LEU A 719 -18.50 14.80 -24.89
C LEU A 719 -17.57 15.41 -23.84
N THR A 720 -17.16 16.65 -24.08
CA THR A 720 -16.39 17.47 -23.14
C THR A 720 -17.24 17.85 -21.92
N PRO A 721 -16.62 18.21 -20.78
CA PRO A 721 -17.34 18.73 -19.62
C PRO A 721 -18.25 19.93 -19.93
N ALA A 722 -17.82 20.81 -20.85
CA ALA A 722 -18.61 21.96 -21.29
C ALA A 722 -19.87 21.56 -22.07
N GLU A 723 -19.75 20.59 -22.98
CA GLU A 723 -20.89 20.04 -23.73
C GLU A 723 -21.88 19.32 -22.81
N VAL A 724 -21.38 18.53 -21.86
CA VAL A 724 -22.24 17.88 -20.84
C VAL A 724 -22.94 18.94 -19.97
N GLY A 725 -22.24 19.99 -19.57
CA GLY A 725 -22.83 21.12 -18.85
C GLY A 725 -23.92 21.85 -19.63
N LYS A 726 -23.69 22.08 -20.94
CA LYS A 726 -24.69 22.66 -21.85
C LYS A 726 -25.92 21.75 -21.99
N LEU A 727 -25.70 20.45 -22.19
CA LEU A 727 -26.77 19.46 -22.27
C LEU A 727 -27.60 19.43 -20.98
N GLY A 728 -26.95 19.52 -19.82
CA GLY A 728 -27.63 19.53 -18.53
C GLY A 728 -28.52 20.76 -18.33
N LYS A 729 -28.06 21.93 -18.78
CA LYS A 729 -28.85 23.17 -18.77
C LYS A 729 -30.07 23.07 -19.69
N LEU A 730 -29.88 22.60 -20.93
CA LEU A 730 -30.97 22.45 -21.91
C LEU A 730 -32.06 21.50 -21.41
N THR A 731 -31.65 20.32 -20.93
CA THR A 731 -32.55 19.23 -20.53
C THR A 731 -33.07 19.34 -19.09
N LYS A 732 -32.60 20.34 -18.33
CA LYS A 732 -32.82 20.44 -16.88
C LYS A 732 -32.46 19.13 -16.15
N THR A 733 -31.43 18.44 -16.64
CA THR A 733 -30.94 17.16 -16.11
C THR A 733 -29.60 17.37 -15.44
N ARG A 734 -29.51 16.99 -14.16
CA ARG A 734 -28.22 16.91 -13.47
C ARG A 734 -27.57 15.58 -13.81
N PHE A 735 -26.48 15.61 -14.58
CA PHE A 735 -25.67 14.42 -14.84
C PHE A 735 -24.83 14.10 -13.62
N VAL A 736 -25.18 13.02 -12.92
CA VAL A 736 -24.46 12.56 -11.75
C VAL A 736 -23.17 11.85 -12.18
N THR A 737 -22.08 12.17 -11.49
CA THR A 737 -20.76 11.55 -11.68
C THR A 737 -20.19 10.96 -10.39
N GLY A 738 -21.05 10.84 -9.36
CA GLY A 738 -20.70 10.44 -8.01
C GLY A 738 -21.51 9.25 -7.49
N HIS A 739 -20.86 8.30 -6.81
CA HIS A 739 -21.50 7.06 -6.32
C HIS A 739 -22.61 7.29 -5.28
N ASN A 740 -22.61 8.46 -4.62
CA ASN A 740 -23.61 8.83 -3.61
C ASN A 740 -24.99 9.15 -4.19
N HIS A 741 -25.13 9.26 -5.52
CA HIS A 741 -26.41 9.52 -6.17
C HIS A 741 -26.72 8.40 -7.16
N ARG A 742 -27.71 7.58 -6.83
CA ARG A 742 -28.14 6.46 -7.67
C ARG A 742 -29.02 6.97 -8.81
N GLN A 743 -28.40 7.44 -9.89
CA GLN A 743 -29.09 7.87 -11.11
C GLN A 743 -28.98 6.78 -12.18
N GLY A 744 -30.12 6.38 -12.75
CA GLY A 744 -30.17 5.52 -13.93
C GLY A 744 -29.63 6.23 -15.18
N ALA A 745 -29.41 5.47 -16.26
CA ALA A 745 -28.84 6.01 -17.50
C ALA A 745 -29.67 7.19 -18.07
N GLN A 746 -29.01 8.30 -18.40
CA GLN A 746 -29.68 9.51 -18.92
C GLN A 746 -29.46 9.76 -20.42
N ILE A 747 -28.44 9.14 -21.00
CA ILE A 747 -28.06 9.29 -22.41
C ILE A 747 -27.92 7.89 -23.01
N SER A 748 -28.42 7.71 -24.24
CA SER A 748 -28.03 6.63 -25.13
C SER A 748 -27.32 7.23 -26.35
N PHE A 749 -26.08 6.82 -26.62
CA PHE A 749 -25.39 7.24 -27.84
C PHE A 749 -25.81 6.42 -29.06
N GLU A 750 -26.14 5.14 -28.90
CA GLU A 750 -26.58 4.27 -29.98
C GLU A 750 -27.95 4.73 -30.51
N ARG A 751 -28.84 5.19 -29.62
CA ARG A 751 -30.21 5.64 -29.90
C ARG A 751 -30.49 6.99 -29.21
N PRO A 752 -29.92 8.10 -29.74
CA PRO A 752 -29.96 9.43 -29.09
C PRO A 752 -31.35 9.93 -28.69
N GLU A 753 -32.37 9.65 -29.49
CA GLU A 753 -33.75 10.07 -29.36
C GLU A 753 -34.46 9.37 -28.20
N LEU A 754 -33.96 8.21 -27.77
CA LEU A 754 -34.45 7.48 -26.60
C LEU A 754 -33.77 7.93 -25.30
N SER A 755 -32.86 8.91 -25.35
CA SER A 755 -32.15 9.41 -24.17
C SER A 755 -33.13 9.98 -23.14
N PRO A 756 -33.18 9.43 -21.91
CA PRO A 756 -34.12 9.89 -20.89
C PRO A 756 -34.03 11.38 -20.55
N CYS A 757 -32.85 12.02 -20.69
CA CYS A 757 -32.73 13.45 -20.47
C CYS A 757 -33.56 14.30 -21.47
N LEU A 758 -33.91 13.77 -22.64
CA LEU A 758 -34.71 14.49 -23.62
C LEU A 758 -36.22 14.45 -23.31
N SER A 759 -36.68 13.52 -22.46
CA SER A 759 -38.11 13.28 -22.18
C SER A 759 -38.87 14.49 -21.62
N LYS A 760 -38.15 15.47 -21.04
CA LYS A 760 -38.72 16.69 -20.47
C LYS A 760 -38.85 17.85 -21.47
N LEU A 761 -38.38 17.67 -22.70
CA LEU A 761 -38.40 18.69 -23.74
C LEU A 761 -39.48 18.38 -24.76
N ASP A 762 -40.12 19.43 -25.30
CA ASP A 762 -40.98 19.30 -26.47
C ASP A 762 -40.11 18.87 -27.68
N PRO A 763 -40.40 17.73 -28.34
CA PRO A 763 -39.66 17.28 -29.52
C PRO A 763 -39.58 18.30 -30.66
N LYS A 764 -40.50 19.27 -30.73
CA LYS A 764 -40.51 20.34 -31.73
C LYS A 764 -39.68 21.56 -31.34
N SER A 765 -39.25 21.64 -30.08
CA SER A 765 -38.50 22.80 -29.56
C SER A 765 -37.10 22.95 -30.15
N LYS A 766 -36.54 24.17 -30.07
CA LYS A 766 -35.14 24.42 -30.44
C LYS A 766 -34.19 23.71 -29.46
N GLU A 767 -34.55 23.68 -28.19
CA GLU A 767 -33.80 23.08 -27.10
C GLU A 767 -33.63 21.57 -27.31
N TYR A 768 -34.70 20.86 -27.69
CA TYR A 768 -34.65 19.44 -28.03
C TYR A 768 -33.70 19.17 -29.18
N ARG A 769 -33.82 19.93 -30.29
CA ARG A 769 -32.94 19.78 -31.46
C ARG A 769 -31.47 20.00 -31.12
N VAL A 770 -31.15 21.01 -30.30
CA VAL A 770 -29.77 21.28 -29.87
C VAL A 770 -29.26 20.19 -28.92
N ALA A 771 -30.07 19.74 -27.96
CA ALA A 771 -29.69 18.68 -27.02
C ALA A 771 -29.44 17.37 -27.77
N LEU A 772 -30.33 17.02 -28.70
CA LEU A 772 -30.22 15.84 -29.54
C LEU A 772 -28.99 15.90 -30.47
N ALA A 773 -28.69 17.06 -31.05
CA ALA A 773 -27.50 17.25 -31.88
C ALA A 773 -26.20 17.01 -31.07
N LEU A 774 -26.15 17.44 -29.81
CA LEU A 774 -25.00 17.15 -28.93
C LEU A 774 -24.83 15.64 -28.69
N ILE A 775 -25.92 14.90 -28.46
CA ILE A 775 -25.84 13.45 -28.24
C ILE A 775 -25.43 12.73 -29.54
N ASN A 776 -25.98 13.14 -30.69
CA ASN A 776 -25.58 12.62 -32.01
C ASN A 776 -24.10 12.90 -32.32
N GLU A 777 -23.57 14.06 -31.94
CA GLU A 777 -22.15 14.35 -32.07
C GLU A 777 -21.30 13.42 -31.18
N GLY A 778 -21.75 13.14 -29.95
CA GLY A 778 -21.12 12.13 -29.09
C GLY A 778 -21.11 10.73 -29.71
N LYS A 779 -22.24 10.30 -30.32
CA LYS A 779 -22.34 9.06 -31.09
C LYS A 779 -21.31 9.01 -32.23
N LYS A 780 -21.25 10.07 -33.05
CA LYS A 780 -20.30 10.18 -34.16
C LYS A 780 -18.85 10.05 -33.67
N ARG A 781 -18.48 10.73 -32.58
CA ARG A 781 -17.14 10.67 -31.99
C ARG A 781 -16.80 9.28 -31.44
N LEU A 782 -17.75 8.54 -30.86
CA LEU A 782 -17.51 7.16 -30.44
C LEU A 782 -17.27 6.22 -31.62
N THR A 783 -17.95 6.43 -32.74
CA THR A 783 -17.71 5.65 -33.97
C THR A 783 -16.31 5.93 -34.54
N GLN A 784 -15.87 7.20 -34.53
CA GLN A 784 -14.56 7.60 -35.03
C GLN A 784 -13.41 7.22 -34.09
N THR A 785 -13.65 7.38 -32.78
CA THR A 785 -12.69 7.16 -31.71
C THR A 785 -13.31 6.24 -30.66
N PRO A 786 -13.23 4.91 -30.86
CA PRO A 786 -13.82 3.94 -29.96
C PRO A 786 -13.25 4.07 -28.54
N ARG A 787 -14.12 3.89 -27.54
CA ARG A 787 -13.77 3.91 -26.12
C ARG A 787 -13.15 2.58 -25.68
N GLY A 788 -12.52 2.53 -24.49
CA GLY A 788 -11.83 1.33 -23.97
C GLY A 788 -12.68 0.07 -23.80
N ASP A 789 -14.00 0.17 -23.91
CA ASP A 789 -14.98 -0.92 -23.91
C ASP A 789 -15.55 -1.23 -25.31
N MET A 790 -14.90 -0.73 -26.37
CA MET A 790 -15.31 -0.88 -27.78
C MET A 790 -14.24 -1.58 -28.61
N PRO A 791 -14.64 -2.38 -29.62
CA PRO A 791 -13.72 -2.84 -30.65
C PRO A 791 -13.02 -1.68 -31.36
N GLY A 792 -11.75 -1.86 -31.73
CA GLY A 792 -10.97 -0.84 -32.42
C GLY A 792 -10.44 0.29 -31.51
N PHE A 793 -10.60 0.19 -30.19
CA PHE A 793 -10.01 1.11 -29.22
C PHE A 793 -8.51 1.34 -29.45
N LYS A 794 -8.10 2.61 -29.38
CA LYS A 794 -6.70 3.03 -29.38
C LYS A 794 -6.46 4.00 -28.24
N PRO A 795 -5.44 3.79 -27.38
CA PRO A 795 -5.06 4.76 -26.36
C PRO A 795 -4.66 6.11 -26.98
N SER A 796 -4.86 7.19 -26.23
CA SER A 796 -4.32 8.51 -26.58
C SER A 796 -2.80 8.50 -26.62
N ASP A 797 -2.19 9.43 -27.37
CA ASP A 797 -0.74 9.57 -27.49
C ASP A 797 -0.04 9.69 -26.13
N ARG A 798 -0.68 10.36 -25.17
CA ARG A 798 -0.18 10.52 -23.80
C ARG A 798 -0.07 9.16 -23.09
N ASP A 799 -1.08 8.32 -23.23
CA ASP A 799 -1.09 6.99 -22.65
C ASP A 799 -0.12 6.04 -23.37
N LEU A 800 -0.01 6.15 -24.70
CA LEU A 800 1.00 5.40 -25.48
C LEU A 800 2.42 5.70 -25.02
N LYS A 801 2.75 6.97 -24.73
CA LYS A 801 4.06 7.37 -24.19
C LYS A 801 4.37 6.69 -22.85
N ARG A 802 3.40 6.63 -21.94
CA ARG A 802 3.56 5.96 -20.63
C ARG A 802 3.70 4.45 -20.76
N LEU A 803 2.88 3.83 -21.62
CA LEU A 803 2.99 2.40 -21.92
C LEU A 803 4.34 2.04 -22.55
N LYS A 804 4.87 2.91 -23.41
CA LYS A 804 6.23 2.77 -23.95
C LYS A 804 7.27 2.83 -22.83
N LYS A 805 7.22 3.82 -21.94
CA LYS A 805 8.13 3.93 -20.77
C LYS A 805 8.09 2.65 -19.93
N TYR A 806 6.90 2.13 -19.62
CA TYR A 806 6.73 0.87 -18.89
C TYR A 806 7.39 -0.31 -19.62
N THR A 807 7.13 -0.46 -20.92
CA THR A 807 7.68 -1.55 -21.74
C THR A 807 9.21 -1.50 -21.82
N ASP A 808 9.77 -0.30 -22.00
CA ASP A 808 11.22 -0.12 -22.08
C ASP A 808 11.89 -0.44 -20.73
N ARG A 809 11.29 -0.03 -19.60
CA ARG A 809 11.78 -0.39 -18.26
C ARG A 809 11.69 -1.88 -17.98
N LYS A 810 10.60 -2.55 -18.40
CA LYS A 810 10.46 -4.01 -18.27
C LYS A 810 11.59 -4.75 -19.01
N LYS A 811 11.98 -4.32 -20.21
CA LYS A 811 13.12 -4.91 -20.94
C LYS A 811 14.45 -4.74 -20.20
N ILE A 812 14.65 -3.61 -19.51
CA ILE A 812 15.85 -3.39 -18.70
C ILE A 812 15.86 -4.36 -17.51
N GLU A 813 14.73 -4.52 -16.82
CA GLU A 813 14.57 -5.46 -15.72
C GLU A 813 14.87 -6.91 -16.16
N GLU A 814 14.30 -7.34 -17.28
CA GLU A 814 14.56 -8.68 -17.86
C GLU A 814 16.05 -8.88 -18.18
N ALA A 815 16.72 -7.85 -18.71
CA ALA A 815 18.15 -7.90 -19.00
C ALA A 815 19.02 -7.95 -17.73
N ASN A 816 18.62 -7.25 -16.66
CA ASN A 816 19.33 -7.29 -15.38
C ASN A 816 19.22 -8.68 -14.73
N ARG A 817 18.02 -9.28 -14.74
CA ARG A 817 17.83 -10.65 -14.23
C ARG A 817 18.59 -11.71 -15.04
N LYS A 818 18.62 -11.56 -16.36
CA LYS A 818 19.43 -12.41 -17.23
C LYS A 818 20.92 -12.30 -16.89
N ALA A 819 21.43 -11.09 -16.64
CA ALA A 819 22.81 -10.89 -16.23
C ALA A 819 23.12 -11.61 -14.90
N ILE A 820 22.22 -11.54 -13.91
CA ILE A 820 22.34 -12.27 -12.64
C ILE A 820 22.43 -13.79 -12.87
N GLN A 821 21.56 -14.36 -13.71
CA GLN A 821 21.60 -15.79 -14.03
C GLN A 821 22.91 -16.23 -14.67
N GLU A 822 23.49 -15.37 -15.50
CA GLU A 822 24.74 -15.65 -16.22
C GLU A 822 25.99 -15.31 -15.39
N GLY A 823 25.84 -14.80 -14.17
CA GLY A 823 26.96 -14.34 -13.33
C GLY A 823 27.63 -13.06 -13.83
N ASN A 824 26.95 -12.29 -14.68
CA ASN A 824 27.43 -11.05 -15.27
C ASN A 824 27.02 -9.83 -14.43
N LYS A 825 27.79 -8.75 -14.52
CA LYS A 825 27.42 -7.45 -13.94
C LYS A 825 26.82 -6.53 -14.99
N ARG A 826 25.72 -5.88 -14.63
CA ARG A 826 25.07 -4.86 -15.46
C ARG A 826 24.73 -3.64 -14.63
N TYR A 827 25.24 -2.48 -15.04
CA TYR A 827 24.98 -1.19 -14.40
C TYR A 827 23.89 -0.43 -15.15
N ASP A 828 23.37 0.63 -14.55
CA ASP A 828 22.59 1.62 -15.28
C ASP A 828 23.43 2.14 -16.47
N ARG A 829 22.80 2.28 -17.64
CA ARG A 829 23.51 2.66 -18.88
C ARG A 829 24.07 4.09 -18.85
N ASP A 830 23.58 4.92 -17.95
CA ASP A 830 24.02 6.31 -17.75
C ASP A 830 25.28 6.40 -16.84
N PHE A 831 25.95 5.28 -16.58
CA PHE A 831 27.16 5.19 -15.74
C PHE A 831 28.47 5.16 -16.57
N GLN A 832 28.39 5.11 -17.90
CA GLN A 832 29.55 5.11 -18.82
C GLN A 832 29.87 6.48 -19.37
#